data_AF-A0A1I8BB80-F1
#
_entry.id   AF-A0A1I8BB80-F1
#
_cell.length_a   1.000
_cell.length_b   1.000
_cell.length_c   1.000
_cell.angle_alpha   90.00
_cell.angle_beta   90.00
_cell.angle_gamma   90.00
#
_symmetry.space_group_name_H-M   'P 1'
#
loop_
_entity.id
_entity.type
_entity.pdbx_description
1 polymer ?
#
loop_
_entity_poly.entity_id
_entity_poly.type
_entity_poly.pdbx_seq_one_letter_code
_entity_poly.pdbx_strand_id
1 'polypeptide(L)'
;MDSCVNSSYSIVQTTWPFSHTQKLDPFIAASTAAGLALTTLRRCFLPENWLVHSPEGGYLRGRRASAESQRYIQLFEKENPEATGKVQCAQWAIGEAHVEDSGYRLDGLWYRSPPLRPLAIEYMGCYYHGCPKCFPVRDQRLAAGRTAEELYERTQQRLWELEQQHGYALHVVWGHEMKERLNCNPGLKRQWWEIEYVRPMDPREDCLCGGRTEPFKLHHVSLYPYVMKNREFPIGHPQVLTRETLLTSSPLPWTRPAQNIYRGLLFVRVLPPTSMQGLPPLLGYRTHDGRLTFPLCAVCADDRQQHLCQHSEKQRSWLSGYTHVELNKALELGYKVVDVHEGLNNKQVGGPQGCETLEQKQRYLQEFEQVEGIRLEMAKVELNPGLRMIAKILANSLWGKLAQRVGGTEIRYARTPAEFHQLLEDPTFDTLDFAHVSEEMDRCVVRKKEEFARPPETNCLPVAVFVTSYARLHLYGYMQQVNNIGGRLLYCDTDSIIYVARQGEKRVEEGEALGQMKREIPTRRIVEFVAGGPKNYGYRHVDWTTGGDERAELKIRSFPLSYSTHQLLNFHSMKQLVLDQFNIDGEMDEVLVDGVIGVDFPQIGRTRLSDLYTHMAHKDYRPCYEKGRILPGMETLPFGHREEVRERQT
;
A
#
# COMPACT_ATOMS: atom_id res chain seq x y z
N MET A 1 -27.88 -62.90 -20.15
CA MET A 1 -28.79 -61.75 -20.23
C MET A 1 -27.95 -60.49 -20.06
N ASP A 2 -27.36 -60.00 -21.15
CA ASP A 2 -26.13 -59.18 -21.07
C ASP A 2 -26.28 -57.90 -21.90
N SER A 3 -26.86 -56.86 -21.30
CA SER A 3 -27.11 -55.58 -21.99
C SER A 3 -27.33 -54.41 -21.02
N CYS A 4 -26.34 -54.11 -20.15
CA CYS A 4 -26.39 -52.92 -19.29
C CYS A 4 -25.02 -52.31 -18.92
N VAL A 5 -24.03 -52.38 -19.83
CA VAL A 5 -22.76 -51.65 -19.69
C VAL A 5 -22.46 -50.89 -20.98
N ASN A 6 -23.10 -49.74 -21.17
CA ASN A 6 -22.66 -48.62 -22.03
C ASN A 6 -23.66 -47.46 -21.97
N SER A 7 -23.49 -46.56 -21.00
CA SER A 7 -24.03 -45.19 -21.07
C SER A 7 -22.89 -44.23 -20.75
N SER A 8 -22.26 -43.71 -21.79
CA SER A 8 -21.15 -42.76 -21.67
C SER A 8 -21.61 -41.48 -20.95
N TYR A 9 -20.79 -41.00 -20.01
CA TYR A 9 -21.01 -39.71 -19.34
C TYR A 9 -20.87 -38.57 -20.34
N SER A 10 -22.00 -38.14 -20.91
CA SER A 10 -22.10 -36.91 -21.70
C SER A 10 -22.02 -35.69 -20.77
N ILE A 11 -20.80 -35.38 -20.31
CA ILE A 11 -20.51 -34.11 -19.63
C ILE A 11 -20.99 -32.99 -20.56
N VAL A 12 -21.93 -32.19 -20.07
CA VAL A 12 -22.59 -31.14 -20.85
C VAL A 12 -21.53 -30.18 -21.38
N GLN A 13 -21.41 -30.10 -22.72
CA GLN A 13 -20.56 -29.11 -23.39
C GLN A 13 -21.21 -27.72 -23.32
N THR A 14 -21.31 -27.16 -22.12
CA THR A 14 -21.46 -25.71 -21.97
C THR A 14 -20.20 -25.05 -22.50
N THR A 15 -20.36 -24.27 -23.56
CA THR A 15 -19.27 -23.57 -24.26
C THR A 15 -18.67 -22.49 -23.36
N TRP A 16 -17.66 -22.87 -22.57
CA TRP A 16 -16.80 -21.94 -21.87
C TRP A 16 -16.23 -20.89 -22.85
N PRO A 17 -16.18 -19.60 -22.49
CA PRO A 17 -15.90 -18.49 -23.43
C PRO A 17 -14.43 -18.37 -23.85
N PHE A 18 -13.67 -19.47 -23.82
CA PHE A 18 -12.21 -19.50 -23.94
C PHE A 18 -11.71 -20.32 -25.16
N SER A 19 -12.42 -20.22 -26.29
CA SER A 19 -11.95 -20.81 -27.57
C SER A 19 -10.59 -20.27 -28.05
N HIS A 20 -10.12 -19.15 -27.48
CA HIS A 20 -8.90 -18.44 -27.89
C HIS A 20 -7.67 -18.71 -27.00
N THR A 21 -7.77 -19.46 -25.89
CA THR A 21 -6.71 -19.55 -24.86
C THR A 21 -5.60 -20.59 -25.13
N GLN A 22 -5.33 -20.93 -26.40
CA GLN A 22 -4.30 -21.91 -26.79
C GLN A 22 -4.38 -23.28 -26.04
N LYS A 23 -5.59 -23.76 -25.73
CA LYS A 23 -5.82 -24.99 -24.94
C LYS A 23 -5.26 -24.93 -23.50
N LEU A 24 -5.31 -23.76 -22.85
CA LEU A 24 -5.11 -23.64 -21.40
C LEU A 24 -6.19 -24.42 -20.65
N ASP A 25 -5.83 -25.56 -20.07
CA ASP A 25 -6.67 -26.26 -19.10
C ASP A 25 -6.72 -25.44 -17.79
N PRO A 26 -7.91 -25.01 -17.33
CA PRO A 26 -8.02 -24.13 -16.17
C PRO A 26 -7.67 -24.83 -14.85
N PHE A 27 -7.94 -26.14 -14.73
CA PHE A 27 -7.70 -26.90 -13.51
C PHE A 27 -6.23 -27.25 -13.33
N ILE A 28 -5.50 -27.47 -14.43
CA ILE A 28 -4.04 -27.68 -14.41
C ILE A 28 -3.30 -26.35 -14.25
N ALA A 29 -3.74 -25.28 -14.91
CA ALA A 29 -2.96 -24.04 -15.01
C ALA A 29 -3.12 -23.07 -13.82
N ALA A 30 -4.24 -23.08 -13.09
CA ALA A 30 -4.41 -22.26 -11.88
C ALA A 30 -5.58 -22.70 -10.99
N SER A 31 -5.28 -22.99 -9.71
CA SER A 31 -6.29 -23.26 -8.67
C SER A 31 -7.18 -22.07 -8.27
N THR A 32 -7.10 -20.93 -8.96
CA THR A 32 -7.88 -19.72 -8.67
C THR A 32 -8.21 -18.96 -9.95
N ALA A 33 -9.41 -18.37 -10.04
CA ALA A 33 -9.83 -17.54 -11.17
C ALA A 33 -8.86 -16.36 -11.43
N ALA A 34 -8.32 -15.75 -10.37
CA ALA A 34 -7.31 -14.69 -10.48
C ALA A 34 -5.98 -15.18 -11.08
N GLY A 35 -5.55 -16.40 -10.72
CA GLY A 35 -4.40 -17.04 -11.34
C GLY A 35 -4.65 -17.37 -12.81
N LEU A 36 -5.81 -17.93 -13.14
CA LEU A 36 -6.18 -18.29 -14.52
C LEU A 36 -6.21 -17.07 -15.44
N ALA A 37 -6.80 -15.96 -14.98
CA ALA A 37 -6.81 -14.69 -15.71
C ALA A 37 -5.38 -14.18 -15.98
N LEU A 38 -4.48 -14.23 -14.98
CA LEU A 38 -3.10 -13.77 -15.13
C LEU A 38 -2.25 -14.71 -16.01
N THR A 39 -2.40 -16.02 -15.88
CA THR A 39 -1.73 -17.00 -16.75
C THR A 39 -2.17 -16.85 -18.20
N THR A 40 -3.47 -16.61 -18.43
CA THR A 40 -4.02 -16.32 -19.76
C THR A 40 -3.47 -15.02 -20.33
N LEU A 41 -3.45 -13.94 -19.53
CA LEU A 41 -2.86 -12.66 -19.92
C LEU A 41 -1.38 -12.80 -20.31
N ARG A 42 -0.58 -13.45 -19.46
CA ARG A 42 0.86 -13.68 -19.68
C ARG A 42 1.16 -14.55 -20.90
N ARG A 43 0.37 -15.60 -21.15
CA ARG A 43 0.64 -16.57 -22.23
C ARG A 43 0.08 -16.15 -23.59
N CYS A 44 -1.03 -15.41 -23.61
CA CYS A 44 -1.77 -15.14 -24.85
C CYS A 44 -1.75 -13.67 -25.30
N PHE A 45 -1.40 -12.72 -24.42
CA PHE A 45 -1.60 -11.28 -24.67
C PHE A 45 -0.42 -10.38 -24.29
N LEU A 46 0.67 -10.91 -23.71
CA LEU A 46 1.84 -10.14 -23.30
C LEU A 46 3.13 -10.69 -23.93
N PRO A 47 4.04 -9.84 -24.44
CA PRO A 47 5.37 -10.26 -24.83
C PRO A 47 6.23 -10.66 -23.61
N GLU A 48 7.30 -11.41 -23.87
CA GLU A 48 8.25 -11.83 -22.84
C GLU A 48 8.88 -10.64 -22.10
N ASN A 49 9.19 -10.84 -20.82
CA ASN A 49 9.88 -9.88 -19.94
C ASN A 49 9.18 -8.52 -19.73
N TRP A 50 7.90 -8.36 -20.13
CA TRP A 50 7.12 -7.15 -19.83
C TRP A 50 6.72 -7.07 -18.34
N LEU A 51 6.10 -8.12 -17.79
CA LEU A 51 5.77 -8.22 -16.37
C LEU A 51 6.94 -8.83 -15.59
N VAL A 52 7.81 -7.97 -15.04
CA VAL A 52 8.99 -8.41 -14.29
C VAL A 52 8.67 -8.70 -12.83
N HIS A 53 9.22 -9.82 -12.36
CA HIS A 53 9.14 -10.27 -10.98
C HIS A 53 9.78 -9.27 -10.01
N SER A 54 9.03 -8.86 -8.97
CA SER A 54 9.49 -7.88 -7.97
C SER A 54 9.99 -8.56 -6.68
N PRO A 55 11.16 -8.17 -6.13
CA PRO A 55 11.61 -8.65 -4.83
C PRO A 55 10.78 -8.04 -3.67
N GLU A 56 10.34 -8.88 -2.74
CA GLU A 56 9.75 -8.43 -1.45
C GLU A 56 10.81 -7.68 -0.63
N GLY A 57 10.46 -6.57 0.03
CA GLY A 57 11.44 -5.73 0.73
C GLY A 57 12.26 -4.81 -0.18
N GLY A 58 11.97 -4.79 -1.49
CA GLY A 58 12.59 -3.85 -2.45
C GLY A 58 13.89 -4.31 -3.10
N TYR A 59 14.37 -3.51 -4.04
CA TYR A 59 15.50 -3.85 -4.91
C TYR A 59 16.86 -3.72 -4.21
N LEU A 60 16.98 -2.84 -3.21
CA LEU A 60 18.22 -2.63 -2.44
C LEU A 60 18.29 -3.42 -1.12
N ARG A 61 17.32 -4.32 -0.85
CA ARG A 61 17.24 -5.15 0.38
C ARG A 61 18.49 -5.99 0.70
N GLY A 62 19.38 -6.19 -0.27
CA GLY A 62 20.63 -6.92 -0.12
C GLY A 62 21.79 -6.10 0.48
N ARG A 63 21.60 -4.79 0.68
CA ARG A 63 22.55 -3.92 1.40
C ARG A 63 22.30 -4.05 2.90
N ARG A 64 23.36 -4.19 3.71
CA ARG A 64 23.27 -4.66 5.11
C ARG A 64 23.93 -3.67 6.07
N ALA A 65 23.50 -2.43 6.04
CA ALA A 65 23.92 -1.40 7.00
C ALA A 65 22.96 -1.30 8.19
N SER A 66 23.52 -1.00 9.36
CA SER A 66 22.73 -0.74 10.58
C SER A 66 22.14 0.67 10.59
N ALA A 67 21.05 0.88 11.34
CA ALA A 67 20.47 2.21 11.49
C ALA A 67 21.44 3.17 12.21
N GLU A 68 22.21 2.63 13.15
CA GLU A 68 23.23 3.31 13.91
C GLU A 68 24.43 3.70 13.05
N SER A 69 24.94 2.82 12.17
CA SER A 69 26.08 3.15 11.32
C SER A 69 25.74 4.21 10.28
N GLN A 70 24.56 4.14 9.66
CA GLN A 70 24.12 5.18 8.71
C GLN A 70 23.83 6.52 9.42
N ARG A 71 23.30 6.51 10.66
CA ARG A 71 23.24 7.72 11.49
C ARG A 71 24.61 8.26 11.85
N TYR A 72 25.56 7.39 12.15
CA TYR A 72 26.92 7.80 12.50
C TYR A 72 27.64 8.45 11.32
N ILE A 73 27.44 7.96 10.09
CA ILE A 73 28.00 8.58 8.89
C ILE A 73 27.42 9.98 8.66
N GLN A 74 26.10 10.16 8.77
CA GLN A 74 25.49 11.50 8.66
C GLN A 74 25.86 12.44 9.83
N LEU A 75 26.21 11.91 11.00
CA LEU A 75 26.80 12.70 12.08
C LEU A 75 28.25 13.08 11.76
N PHE A 76 29.06 12.13 11.28
CA PHE A 76 30.45 12.35 10.89
C PHE A 76 30.57 13.44 9.81
N GLU A 77 29.71 13.43 8.79
CA GLU A 77 29.67 14.48 7.77
C GLU A 77 29.30 15.86 8.35
N LYS A 78 28.45 15.93 9.38
CA LYS A 78 28.16 17.18 10.11
C LYS A 78 29.30 17.64 11.02
N GLU A 79 30.05 16.70 11.60
CA GLU A 79 31.22 16.98 12.44
C GLU A 79 32.48 17.32 11.60
N ASN A 80 32.51 16.93 10.32
CA ASN A 80 33.63 17.13 9.38
C ASN A 80 33.10 17.70 8.04
N PRO A 81 32.86 19.02 7.94
CA PRO A 81 32.17 19.63 6.79
C PRO A 81 32.80 19.33 5.42
N GLU A 82 34.13 19.18 5.36
CA GLU A 82 34.88 18.83 4.16
C GLU A 82 34.61 17.40 3.65
N ALA A 83 34.04 16.52 4.47
CA ALA A 83 33.56 15.19 4.11
C ALA A 83 32.09 15.17 3.67
N THR A 84 31.32 16.25 3.86
CA THR A 84 29.87 16.31 3.54
C THR A 84 29.59 15.92 2.09
N GLY A 85 28.76 14.89 1.89
CA GLY A 85 28.40 14.37 0.58
C GLY A 85 29.52 13.61 -0.12
N LYS A 86 30.52 13.11 0.63
CA LYS A 86 31.72 12.43 0.10
C LYS A 86 32.05 11.12 0.82
N VAL A 87 31.26 10.74 1.84
CA VAL A 87 31.39 9.42 2.49
C VAL A 87 30.52 8.42 1.74
N GLN A 88 31.13 7.60 0.88
CA GLN A 88 30.46 6.48 0.22
C GLN A 88 29.92 5.52 1.27
N CYS A 89 28.62 5.20 1.22
CA CYS A 89 27.96 4.30 2.15
C CYS A 89 26.84 3.48 1.46
N ALA A 90 26.14 2.62 2.22
CA ALA A 90 25.04 1.80 1.71
C ALA A 90 23.90 2.56 1.02
N GLN A 91 23.76 3.87 1.26
CA GLN A 91 22.74 4.72 0.61
C GLN A 91 23.15 5.26 -0.79
N TRP A 92 24.43 5.17 -1.18
CA TRP A 92 24.94 5.69 -2.47
C TRP A 92 24.53 4.84 -3.68
N ALA A 93 24.61 5.38 -4.90
CA ALA A 93 24.27 4.62 -6.12
C ALA A 93 25.09 3.31 -6.22
N ILE A 94 26.41 3.42 -6.04
CA ILE A 94 27.37 2.31 -6.02
C ILE A 94 27.30 1.43 -4.75
N GLY A 95 26.69 1.91 -3.67
CA GLY A 95 26.52 1.19 -2.41
C GLY A 95 27.76 1.23 -1.50
N GLU A 96 27.79 0.29 -0.54
CA GLU A 96 28.89 0.05 0.41
C GLU A 96 30.24 -0.04 -0.34
N ALA A 97 31.31 0.54 0.22
CA ALA A 97 32.63 0.45 -0.42
C ALA A 97 33.17 -0.98 -0.28
N HIS A 98 33.36 -1.65 -1.41
CA HIS A 98 34.01 -2.95 -1.49
C HIS A 98 35.54 -2.75 -1.52
N VAL A 99 36.25 -3.52 -0.69
CA VAL A 99 37.71 -3.56 -0.71
C VAL A 99 38.16 -4.72 -1.61
N GLU A 100 38.88 -4.40 -2.68
CA GLU A 100 39.32 -5.35 -3.70
C GLU A 100 40.11 -6.52 -3.08
N ASP A 101 39.93 -7.71 -3.67
CA ASP A 101 40.49 -9.02 -3.30
C ASP A 101 40.27 -9.54 -1.87
N SER A 102 39.79 -8.71 -0.93
CA SER A 102 39.42 -9.13 0.44
C SER A 102 37.98 -9.60 0.59
N GLY A 103 37.08 -9.09 -0.25
CA GLY A 103 35.62 -9.26 -0.08
C GLY A 103 35.01 -8.45 1.06
N TYR A 104 35.77 -7.61 1.77
CA TYR A 104 35.24 -6.73 2.81
C TYR A 104 34.36 -5.62 2.21
N ARG A 105 33.38 -5.19 3.02
CA ARG A 105 32.51 -4.03 2.75
C ARG A 105 32.54 -3.09 3.94
N LEU A 106 32.85 -1.83 3.69
CA LEU A 106 32.96 -0.79 4.71
C LEU A 106 31.59 -0.13 4.96
N ASP A 107 31.29 0.21 6.22
CA ASP A 107 30.11 1.00 6.59
C ASP A 107 30.10 2.35 5.86
N GLY A 108 31.25 3.04 5.87
CA GLY A 108 31.52 4.26 5.12
C GLY A 108 32.96 4.33 4.61
N LEU A 109 33.19 4.96 3.46
CA LEU A 109 34.53 5.26 2.93
C LEU A 109 34.60 6.69 2.40
N TRP A 110 35.56 7.47 2.89
CA TRP A 110 35.85 8.82 2.39
C TRP A 110 37.18 8.84 1.65
N TYR A 111 37.13 9.03 0.33
CA TYR A 111 38.30 9.27 -0.50
C TYR A 111 38.84 10.67 -0.24
N ARG A 112 40.01 10.75 0.40
CA ARG A 112 40.71 12.00 0.72
C ARG A 112 41.80 12.29 -0.31
N SER A 113 42.08 13.57 -0.54
CA SER A 113 43.16 13.99 -1.44
C SER A 113 44.54 13.55 -0.89
N PRO A 114 45.47 13.11 -1.75
CA PRO A 114 46.87 12.89 -1.35
C PRO A 114 47.46 14.14 -0.67
N PRO A 115 48.31 13.98 0.36
CA PRO A 115 48.93 12.73 0.82
C PRO A 115 48.08 11.91 1.82
N LEU A 116 46.83 12.27 2.10
CA LEU A 116 46.01 11.55 3.07
C LEU A 116 45.52 10.20 2.52
N ARG A 117 45.74 9.11 3.28
CA ARG A 117 45.13 7.80 3.02
C ARG A 117 43.59 7.92 3.01
N PRO A 118 42.85 7.19 2.16
CA PRO A 118 41.38 7.12 2.23
C PRO A 118 40.93 6.68 3.64
N LEU A 119 39.83 7.22 4.15
CA LEU A 119 39.35 6.97 5.51
C LEU A 119 38.18 5.99 5.50
N ALA A 120 38.42 4.77 5.96
CA ALA A 120 37.37 3.79 6.25
C ALA A 120 36.72 4.11 7.61
N ILE A 121 35.40 4.22 7.63
CA ILE A 121 34.58 4.50 8.81
C ILE A 121 33.78 3.24 9.13
N GLU A 122 33.93 2.73 10.36
CA GLU A 122 33.41 1.41 10.75
C GLU A 122 32.67 1.51 12.10
N TYR A 123 31.39 1.14 12.15
CA TYR A 123 30.57 1.23 13.36
C TYR A 123 30.41 -0.15 14.03
N MET A 124 31.24 -0.40 15.04
CA MET A 124 31.34 -1.70 15.70
C MET A 124 30.18 -1.92 16.68
N GLY A 125 29.06 -2.39 16.15
CA GLY A 125 27.92 -2.89 16.92
C GLY A 125 28.36 -4.03 17.85
N CYS A 126 28.39 -3.78 19.15
CA CYS A 126 29.18 -4.55 20.12
C CYS A 126 28.87 -6.07 20.16
N TYR A 127 27.60 -6.45 19.96
CA TYR A 127 27.14 -7.85 19.94
C TYR A 127 27.62 -8.63 18.71
N TYR A 128 27.77 -7.95 17.57
CA TYR A 128 28.22 -8.55 16.31
C TYR A 128 29.75 -8.64 16.21
N HIS A 129 30.47 -7.85 17.00
CA HIS A 129 31.93 -7.66 16.94
C HIS A 129 32.66 -8.02 18.25
N GLY A 130 31.99 -8.76 19.15
CA GLY A 130 32.62 -9.39 20.32
C GLY A 130 33.19 -8.43 21.38
N CYS A 131 32.68 -7.20 21.48
CA CYS A 131 33.32 -6.10 22.23
C CYS A 131 33.75 -6.47 23.67
N PRO A 132 35.05 -6.40 24.03
CA PRO A 132 35.55 -6.91 25.31
C PRO A 132 35.04 -6.14 26.54
N LYS A 133 34.73 -4.85 26.40
CA LYS A 133 34.10 -4.03 27.47
C LYS A 133 32.66 -4.47 27.76
N CYS A 134 31.91 -4.86 26.72
CA CYS A 134 30.48 -5.22 26.83
C CYS A 134 30.27 -6.71 27.12
N PHE A 135 31.19 -7.56 26.68
CA PHE A 135 31.15 -9.02 26.81
C PHE A 135 32.47 -9.52 27.43
N PRO A 136 32.67 -9.32 28.74
CA PRO A 136 33.88 -9.75 29.44
C PRO A 136 33.95 -11.29 29.61
N VAL A 137 32.81 -11.98 29.53
CA VAL A 137 32.73 -13.45 29.47
C VAL A 137 32.98 -13.87 28.01
N ARG A 138 34.23 -14.27 27.71
CA ARG A 138 34.75 -14.36 26.34
C ARG A 138 34.26 -15.58 25.55
N ASP A 139 33.88 -16.63 26.27
CA ASP A 139 33.27 -17.86 25.78
C ASP A 139 31.75 -17.74 25.54
N GLN A 140 31.11 -16.65 25.98
CA GLN A 140 29.69 -16.39 25.74
C GLN A 140 29.38 -16.40 24.25
N ARG A 141 28.37 -17.17 23.83
CA ARG A 141 27.90 -17.17 22.43
C ARG A 141 27.06 -15.94 22.11
N LEU A 142 27.38 -15.27 21.01
CA LEU A 142 26.74 -14.05 20.51
C LEU A 142 26.26 -14.25 19.06
N ALA A 143 26.47 -13.25 18.19
CA ALA A 143 26.05 -13.28 16.79
C ALA A 143 26.54 -14.53 16.03
N ALA A 144 25.65 -15.11 15.23
CA ALA A 144 25.86 -16.37 14.49
C ALA A 144 26.32 -17.56 15.38
N GLY A 145 26.05 -17.53 16.69
CA GLY A 145 26.40 -18.60 17.62
C GLY A 145 27.89 -18.70 17.96
N ARG A 146 28.72 -17.75 17.51
CA ARG A 146 30.16 -17.68 17.77
C ARG A 146 30.45 -17.14 19.17
N THR A 147 31.61 -17.46 19.73
CA THR A 147 32.05 -16.88 21.01
C THR A 147 32.35 -15.38 20.89
N ALA A 148 32.33 -14.66 22.01
CA ALA A 148 32.69 -13.24 22.05
C ALA A 148 34.18 -13.00 21.71
N GLU A 149 35.05 -13.99 21.93
CA GLU A 149 36.45 -13.94 21.46
C GLU A 149 36.56 -14.12 19.94
N GLU A 150 35.96 -15.17 19.36
CA GLU A 150 35.98 -15.40 17.90
C GLU A 150 35.48 -14.18 17.09
N LEU A 151 34.49 -13.46 17.60
CA LEU A 151 33.98 -12.25 16.96
C LEU A 151 34.93 -11.07 17.11
N TYR A 152 35.63 -10.96 18.24
CA TYR A 152 36.60 -9.90 18.49
C TYR A 152 37.89 -10.10 17.69
N GLU A 153 38.48 -11.31 17.73
CA GLU A 153 39.68 -11.67 16.96
C GLU A 153 39.49 -11.39 15.46
N ARG A 154 38.37 -11.85 14.89
CA ARG A 154 38.03 -11.60 13.47
C ARG A 154 37.78 -10.12 13.17
N THR A 155 37.31 -9.34 14.15
CA THR A 155 37.18 -7.88 14.02
C THR A 155 38.56 -7.21 14.02
N GLN A 156 39.46 -7.60 14.93
CA GLN A 156 40.83 -7.06 14.98
C GLN A 156 41.62 -7.45 13.72
N GLN A 157 41.49 -8.68 13.24
CA GLN A 157 42.10 -9.14 11.98
C GLN A 157 41.64 -8.27 10.80
N ARG A 158 40.33 -8.11 10.59
CA ARG A 158 39.78 -7.25 9.53
C ARG A 158 40.33 -5.83 9.59
N LEU A 159 40.36 -5.22 10.79
CA LEU A 159 40.88 -3.86 10.95
C LEU A 159 42.38 -3.78 10.61
N TRP A 160 43.18 -4.74 11.07
CA TRP A 160 44.60 -4.81 10.75
C TRP A 160 44.85 -4.98 9.24
N GLU A 161 44.10 -5.86 8.56
CA GLU A 161 44.20 -6.05 7.11
C GLU A 161 43.81 -4.78 6.34
N LEU A 162 42.71 -4.12 6.72
CA LEU A 162 42.28 -2.85 6.12
C LEU A 162 43.33 -1.74 6.24
N GLU A 163 43.99 -1.60 7.40
CA GLU A 163 45.02 -0.57 7.56
C GLU A 163 46.34 -0.94 6.87
N GLN A 164 46.82 -2.16 7.07
CA GLN A 164 48.21 -2.55 6.82
C GLN A 164 48.41 -3.24 5.46
N GLN A 165 47.38 -3.91 4.92
CA GLN A 165 47.43 -4.53 3.59
C GLN A 165 46.76 -3.66 2.54
N HIS A 166 45.59 -3.08 2.85
CA HIS A 166 44.82 -2.26 1.91
C HIS A 166 45.06 -0.74 2.07
N GLY A 167 45.85 -0.32 3.06
CA GLY A 167 46.32 1.06 3.17
C GLY A 167 45.28 2.09 3.60
N TYR A 168 44.13 1.70 4.16
CA TYR A 168 43.15 2.65 4.68
C TYR A 168 43.61 3.29 5.99
N ALA A 169 43.29 4.56 6.20
CA ALA A 169 43.18 5.09 7.56
C ALA A 169 41.85 4.63 8.15
N LEU A 170 41.81 4.31 9.45
CA LEU A 170 40.62 3.81 10.12
C LEU A 170 39.99 4.84 11.05
N HIS A 171 38.66 4.89 11.06
CA HIS A 171 37.85 5.61 12.05
C HIS A 171 36.80 4.64 12.61
N VAL A 172 37.22 3.89 13.64
CA VAL A 172 36.42 2.82 14.27
C VAL A 172 35.70 3.37 15.49
N VAL A 173 34.39 3.11 15.60
CA VAL A 173 33.55 3.59 16.71
C VAL A 173 32.73 2.44 17.27
N TRP A 174 32.86 2.13 18.56
CA TRP A 174 32.04 1.10 19.19
C TRP A 174 30.67 1.64 19.63
N GLY A 175 29.63 0.81 19.48
CA GLY A 175 28.25 1.20 19.80
C GLY A 175 28.02 1.61 21.26
N HIS A 176 28.82 1.10 22.21
CA HIS A 176 28.74 1.55 23.62
C HIS A 176 29.39 2.93 23.82
N GLU A 177 30.50 3.22 23.14
CA GLU A 177 31.21 4.52 23.23
C GLU A 177 30.36 5.63 22.61
N MET A 178 29.62 5.32 21.54
CA MET A 178 28.63 6.25 20.99
C MET A 178 27.43 6.43 21.93
N LYS A 179 26.95 5.36 22.59
CA LYS A 179 25.90 5.43 23.61
C LYS A 179 26.33 6.27 24.83
N GLU A 180 27.61 6.20 25.21
CA GLU A 180 28.24 7.04 26.25
C GLU A 180 28.33 8.50 25.81
N ARG A 181 28.86 8.81 24.60
CA ARG A 181 28.82 10.16 24.01
C ARG A 181 27.40 10.76 24.03
N LEU A 182 26.40 9.97 23.64
CA LEU A 182 24.99 10.39 23.61
C LEU A 182 24.37 10.56 24.99
N ASN A 183 24.85 9.89 26.03
CA ASN A 183 24.36 10.07 27.40
C ASN A 183 25.02 11.28 28.08
N CYS A 184 26.30 11.52 27.83
CA CYS A 184 27.05 12.63 28.43
C CYS A 184 26.85 13.98 27.71
N ASN A 185 26.33 14.01 26.48
CA ASN A 185 26.07 15.24 25.73
C ASN A 185 24.60 15.33 25.24
N PRO A 186 23.71 16.04 25.95
CA PRO A 186 22.31 16.22 25.56
C PRO A 186 22.09 16.93 24.21
N GLY A 187 23.02 17.80 23.79
CA GLY A 187 22.96 18.47 22.48
C GLY A 187 23.20 17.50 21.34
N LEU A 188 24.29 16.71 21.44
CA LEU A 188 24.60 15.62 20.52
C LEU A 188 23.49 14.56 20.51
N LYS A 189 22.91 14.25 21.68
CA LYS A 189 21.74 13.36 21.80
C LYS A 189 20.58 13.85 20.95
N ARG A 190 20.25 15.14 21.02
CA ARG A 190 19.19 15.75 20.20
C ARG A 190 19.52 15.65 18.70
N GLN A 191 20.73 16.05 18.31
CA GLN A 191 21.19 15.99 16.91
C GLN A 191 21.14 14.57 16.34
N TRP A 192 21.49 13.55 17.13
CA TRP A 192 21.43 12.14 16.73
C TRP A 192 20.00 11.64 16.44
N TRP A 193 19.03 12.03 17.26
CA TRP A 193 17.62 11.69 17.02
C TRP A 193 16.95 12.58 15.96
N GLU A 194 17.52 13.76 15.67
CA GLU A 194 17.15 14.60 14.51
C GLU A 194 17.66 14.04 13.16
N ILE A 195 18.65 13.15 13.17
CA ILE A 195 19.13 12.42 11.98
C ILE A 195 18.13 11.29 11.66
N GLU A 196 17.41 11.49 10.56
CA GLU A 196 16.46 10.52 10.03
C GLU A 196 17.20 9.36 9.34
N TYR A 197 17.12 8.17 9.93
CA TYR A 197 17.53 6.95 9.25
C TYR A 197 16.42 6.52 8.28
N VAL A 198 16.76 6.51 6.99
CA VAL A 198 15.90 6.00 5.93
C VAL A 198 16.43 4.64 5.48
N ARG A 199 15.64 3.58 5.72
CA ARG A 199 15.86 2.26 5.11
C ARG A 199 15.54 2.31 3.60
N PRO A 200 16.04 1.36 2.80
CA PRO A 200 15.59 1.21 1.42
C PRO A 200 14.07 1.09 1.26
N MET A 201 13.55 1.49 0.11
CA MET A 201 12.13 1.42 -0.21
C MET A 201 11.67 -0.02 -0.43
N ASP A 202 10.60 -0.42 0.26
CA ASP A 202 9.82 -1.60 -0.10
C ASP A 202 8.57 -1.15 -0.89
N PRO A 203 8.48 -1.46 -2.21
CA PRO A 203 7.30 -1.17 -3.03
C PRO A 203 5.99 -1.74 -2.49
N ARG A 204 6.04 -2.75 -1.60
CA ARG A 204 4.85 -3.28 -0.94
C ARG A 204 4.39 -2.39 0.20
N GLU A 205 5.21 -2.20 1.24
CA GLU A 205 4.74 -1.52 2.46
C GLU A 205 4.72 0.01 2.32
N ASP A 206 5.63 0.59 1.53
CA ASP A 206 5.77 2.04 1.34
C ASP A 206 4.90 2.60 0.19
N CYS A 207 4.67 1.83 -0.88
CA CYS A 207 3.96 2.31 -2.07
C CYS A 207 2.55 1.71 -2.26
N LEU A 208 2.29 0.46 -1.82
CA LEU A 208 1.02 -0.23 -2.13
C LEU A 208 -0.12 0.19 -1.19
N CYS A 209 -0.69 1.35 -1.49
CA CYS A 209 -2.00 1.74 -0.96
C CYS A 209 -3.15 1.08 -1.74
N GLY A 210 -4.27 0.82 -1.07
CA GLY A 210 -5.50 0.33 -1.69
C GLY A 210 -6.32 1.43 -2.38
N GLY A 211 -7.59 1.16 -2.64
CA GLY A 211 -8.55 2.21 -3.00
C GLY A 211 -8.73 3.23 -1.88
N ARG A 212 -9.07 4.48 -2.22
CA ARG A 212 -9.40 5.50 -1.21
C ARG A 212 -10.77 5.20 -0.63
N THR A 213 -10.87 4.94 0.67
CA THR A 213 -12.15 4.90 1.40
C THR A 213 -12.17 5.94 2.50
N GLU A 214 -13.08 6.92 2.40
CA GLU A 214 -13.13 8.08 3.30
C GLU A 214 -14.54 8.72 3.31
N PRO A 215 -15.14 8.92 4.49
CA PRO A 215 -16.53 9.30 4.58
C PRO A 215 -16.78 10.80 4.54
N PHE A 216 -17.47 11.19 3.47
CA PHE A 216 -18.21 12.43 3.32
C PHE A 216 -19.69 12.22 2.79
N LYS A 217 -20.25 10.97 2.58
CA LYS A 217 -21.53 10.40 1.92
C LYS A 217 -21.59 9.89 0.35
N LEU A 218 -21.97 8.65 -0.13
CA LEU A 218 -21.37 7.93 -1.37
C LEU A 218 -22.15 7.20 -2.56
N HIS A 219 -21.49 6.80 -3.70
CA HIS A 219 -21.94 5.78 -4.74
C HIS A 219 -20.92 5.24 -5.88
N HIS A 220 -20.86 3.91 -6.22
CA HIS A 220 -19.84 3.00 -6.91
C HIS A 220 -19.71 2.88 -8.48
N VAL A 221 -18.49 2.61 -9.01
CA VAL A 221 -18.16 2.26 -10.44
C VAL A 221 -17.22 1.03 -10.60
N SER A 222 -17.15 0.34 -11.75
CA SER A 222 -16.15 -0.75 -11.99
C SER A 222 -14.79 -0.23 -12.48
N LEU A 223 -13.95 0.22 -11.55
CA LEU A 223 -12.77 1.06 -11.85
C LEU A 223 -11.46 0.34 -12.19
N TYR A 224 -11.07 -0.70 -11.44
CA TYR A 224 -9.75 -1.34 -11.66
C TYR A 224 -9.56 -1.89 -13.09
N PRO A 225 -10.55 -2.56 -13.72
CA PRO A 225 -10.41 -3.00 -15.11
C PRO A 225 -10.32 -1.85 -16.11
N TYR A 226 -10.97 -0.71 -15.85
CA TYR A 226 -10.86 0.48 -16.69
C TYR A 226 -9.43 1.03 -16.72
N VAL A 227 -8.80 1.20 -15.56
CA VAL A 227 -7.45 1.75 -15.50
C VAL A 227 -6.41 0.75 -16.01
N MET A 228 -6.63 -0.56 -15.83
CA MET A 228 -5.80 -1.60 -16.45
C MET A 228 -5.85 -1.61 -17.99
N LYS A 229 -6.96 -1.17 -18.59
CA LYS A 229 -7.10 -1.08 -20.05
C LYS A 229 -6.56 0.24 -20.64
N ASN A 230 -6.73 1.36 -19.95
CA ASN A 230 -6.62 2.71 -20.55
C ASN A 230 -5.46 3.56 -20.00
N ARG A 231 -4.46 2.97 -19.36
CA ARG A 231 -3.34 3.70 -18.71
C ARG A 231 -1.99 3.04 -18.99
N GLU A 232 -0.93 3.81 -18.82
CA GLU A 232 0.45 3.40 -19.12
C GLU A 232 1.08 2.68 -17.93
N PHE A 233 1.56 1.46 -18.11
CA PHE A 233 2.10 0.65 -17.01
C PHE A 233 3.63 0.54 -17.05
N PRO A 234 4.30 0.44 -15.89
CA PRO A 234 5.73 0.16 -15.84
C PRO A 234 5.99 -1.24 -16.39
N ILE A 235 6.96 -1.35 -17.31
CA ILE A 235 7.44 -2.62 -17.86
C ILE A 235 8.92 -2.85 -17.56
N GLY A 236 9.34 -4.11 -17.64
CA GLY A 236 10.75 -4.50 -17.51
C GLY A 236 11.32 -4.30 -16.11
N HIS A 237 12.63 -4.54 -15.97
CA HIS A 237 13.34 -4.27 -14.73
C HIS A 237 13.48 -2.74 -14.55
N PRO A 238 13.17 -2.19 -13.36
CA PRO A 238 13.43 -0.79 -13.08
C PRO A 238 14.93 -0.54 -12.96
N GLN A 239 15.37 0.62 -13.43
CA GLN A 239 16.63 1.21 -12.99
C GLN A 239 16.43 1.75 -11.57
N VAL A 240 17.24 1.28 -10.61
CA VAL A 240 17.26 1.85 -9.26
C VAL A 240 18.04 3.17 -9.30
N LEU A 241 17.43 4.22 -8.78
CA LEU A 241 18.00 5.55 -8.57
C LEU A 241 18.12 5.80 -7.07
N THR A 242 19.27 6.27 -6.60
CA THR A 242 19.45 6.66 -5.19
C THR A 242 19.35 8.17 -5.03
N ARG A 243 19.26 8.64 -3.79
CA ARG A 243 19.20 10.06 -3.42
C ARG A 243 20.18 10.95 -4.19
N GLU A 244 21.43 10.53 -4.29
CA GLU A 244 22.48 11.21 -5.07
C GLU A 244 22.02 11.42 -6.53
N THR A 245 21.71 10.33 -7.23
CA THR A 245 21.28 10.33 -8.65
C THR A 245 20.00 11.15 -8.87
N LEU A 246 19.07 11.14 -7.90
CA LEU A 246 17.82 11.90 -7.95
C LEU A 246 18.05 13.41 -7.80
N LEU A 247 19.02 13.82 -6.96
CA LEU A 247 19.34 15.23 -6.74
C LEU A 247 20.18 15.82 -7.88
N THR A 248 21.08 15.06 -8.48
CA THR A 248 21.94 15.53 -9.58
C THR A 248 21.15 15.99 -10.81
N SER A 249 20.02 15.36 -11.12
CA SER A 249 19.22 15.71 -12.32
C SER A 249 17.96 16.53 -12.03
N SER A 250 17.52 16.67 -10.77
CA SER A 250 16.42 17.58 -10.41
C SER A 250 16.51 18.10 -8.96
N PRO A 251 17.00 19.32 -8.73
CA PRO A 251 17.17 19.86 -7.38
C PRO A 251 15.83 20.16 -6.69
N LEU A 252 15.86 20.12 -5.37
CA LEU A 252 14.70 20.31 -4.48
C LEU A 252 14.53 21.77 -4.01
N PRO A 253 13.33 22.17 -3.57
CA PRO A 253 12.09 21.38 -3.54
C PRO A 253 11.40 21.29 -4.91
N TRP A 254 10.73 20.17 -5.19
CA TRP A 254 9.82 20.10 -6.33
C TRP A 254 8.48 20.72 -5.93
N THR A 255 8.00 21.65 -6.74
CA THR A 255 6.76 22.43 -6.55
C THR A 255 5.86 22.42 -7.79
N ARG A 256 6.34 21.87 -8.92
CA ARG A 256 5.63 21.75 -10.18
C ARG A 256 5.90 20.38 -10.83
N PRO A 257 4.93 19.78 -11.55
CA PRO A 257 5.10 18.46 -12.18
C PRO A 257 6.33 18.34 -13.10
N ALA A 258 6.70 19.44 -13.78
CA ALA A 258 7.85 19.49 -14.68
C ALA A 258 9.21 19.24 -13.99
N GLN A 259 9.31 19.40 -12.66
CA GLN A 259 10.53 19.06 -11.90
C GLN A 259 10.64 17.55 -11.66
N ASN A 260 9.55 16.78 -11.76
CA ASN A 260 9.57 15.33 -11.63
C ASN A 260 9.81 14.66 -13.01
N ILE A 261 11.09 14.61 -13.40
CA ILE A 261 11.51 14.02 -14.68
C ILE A 261 11.46 12.49 -14.68
N TYR A 262 11.34 11.84 -13.51
CA TYR A 262 11.42 10.39 -13.35
C TYR A 262 10.09 9.68 -13.65
N ARG A 263 10.14 8.40 -14.03
CA ARG A 263 8.96 7.60 -14.44
C ARG A 263 8.95 6.27 -13.73
N GLY A 264 8.10 6.13 -12.70
CA GLY A 264 7.95 4.90 -11.95
C GLY A 264 7.49 5.13 -10.52
N LEU A 265 8.16 4.49 -9.55
CA LEU A 265 7.95 4.67 -8.12
C LEU A 265 9.05 5.56 -7.52
N LEU A 266 8.69 6.38 -6.53
CA LEU A 266 9.58 7.37 -5.89
C LEU A 266 9.33 7.38 -4.38
N PHE A 267 10.39 7.18 -3.59
CA PHE A 267 10.38 7.23 -2.13
C PHE A 267 10.86 8.61 -1.68
N VAL A 268 9.91 9.42 -1.20
CA VAL A 268 10.08 10.87 -1.10
C VAL A 268 9.41 11.44 0.14
N ARG A 269 9.98 12.53 0.67
CA ARG A 269 9.37 13.32 1.74
C ARG A 269 8.47 14.38 1.13
N VAL A 270 7.17 14.26 1.36
CA VAL A 270 6.15 15.18 0.84
C VAL A 270 5.65 16.13 1.92
N LEU A 271 5.37 17.37 1.54
CA LEU A 271 4.80 18.41 2.37
C LEU A 271 3.49 18.92 1.72
N PRO A 272 2.32 18.65 2.32
CA PRO A 272 1.05 19.15 1.80
C PRO A 272 0.88 20.66 1.91
N PRO A 273 -0.06 21.26 1.14
CA PRO A 273 -0.58 22.60 1.45
C PRO A 273 -1.34 22.59 2.79
N THR A 274 -1.61 23.76 3.36
CA THR A 274 -2.33 23.90 4.65
C THR A 274 -3.86 23.84 4.50
N SER A 275 -4.36 24.12 3.30
CA SER A 275 -5.76 23.98 2.87
C SER A 275 -5.78 23.36 1.47
N MET A 276 -6.92 22.81 1.06
CA MET A 276 -7.16 22.20 -0.26
C MET A 276 -8.25 22.92 -1.07
N GLN A 277 -8.71 24.09 -0.60
CA GLN A 277 -9.68 24.95 -1.33
C GLN A 277 -10.97 24.22 -1.76
N GLY A 278 -11.54 23.43 -0.85
CA GLY A 278 -12.77 22.65 -1.08
C GLY A 278 -12.54 21.24 -1.64
N LEU A 279 -11.36 20.96 -2.22
CA LEU A 279 -11.00 19.61 -2.65
C LEU A 279 -10.60 18.72 -1.45
N PRO A 280 -10.78 17.39 -1.52
CA PRO A 280 -10.20 16.47 -0.55
C PRO A 280 -8.68 16.34 -0.77
N PRO A 281 -7.83 16.09 0.25
CA PRO A 281 -6.38 15.90 0.05
C PRO A 281 -6.08 14.70 -0.87
N LEU A 282 -5.04 14.75 -1.69
CA LEU A 282 -4.76 13.68 -2.67
C LEU A 282 -3.93 12.52 -2.11
N LEU A 283 -2.78 12.82 -1.48
CA LEU A 283 -1.81 11.79 -1.11
C LEU A 283 -2.25 11.05 0.16
N GLY A 284 -2.24 9.72 0.08
CA GLY A 284 -2.48 8.86 1.24
C GLY A 284 -1.24 8.78 2.14
N TYR A 285 -1.45 8.81 3.45
CA TYR A 285 -0.42 8.61 4.48
C TYR A 285 -0.80 7.40 5.35
N ARG A 286 0.20 6.58 5.69
CA ARG A 286 0.04 5.49 6.67
C ARG A 286 0.51 5.98 8.03
N THR A 287 -0.41 6.12 8.98
CA THR A 287 -0.10 6.48 10.38
C THR A 287 0.71 5.38 11.06
N HIS A 288 1.34 5.69 12.19
CA HIS A 288 2.18 4.74 12.95
C HIS A 288 1.45 3.44 13.37
N ASP A 289 0.12 3.46 13.49
CA ASP A 289 -0.73 2.28 13.75
C ASP A 289 -1.23 1.56 12.47
N GLY A 290 -0.68 1.90 11.31
CA GLY A 290 -0.88 1.21 10.04
C GLY A 290 -2.09 1.66 9.22
N ARG A 291 -2.91 2.59 9.72
CA ARG A 291 -4.13 3.06 9.04
C ARG A 291 -3.81 4.02 7.89
N LEU A 292 -4.52 3.85 6.76
CA LEU A 292 -4.40 4.74 5.60
C LEU A 292 -5.37 5.93 5.72
N THR A 293 -4.82 7.11 5.96
CA THR A 293 -5.50 8.42 6.01
C THR A 293 -5.12 9.28 4.79
N PHE A 294 -5.74 10.45 4.61
CA PHE A 294 -5.39 11.42 3.57
C PHE A 294 -5.25 12.83 4.18
N PRO A 295 -4.14 13.10 4.90
CA PRO A 295 -4.02 14.29 5.75
C PRO A 295 -3.25 15.45 5.08
N LEU A 296 -3.18 16.57 5.80
CA LEU A 296 -2.36 17.76 5.52
C LEU A 296 -1.25 17.97 6.58
N CYS A 297 -1.11 17.04 7.52
CA CYS A 297 -0.03 16.94 8.52
C CYS A 297 0.10 15.49 9.00
N ALA A 298 1.32 14.95 9.03
CA ALA A 298 1.60 13.61 9.57
C ALA A 298 1.19 13.48 11.05
N VAL A 299 1.81 14.30 11.92
CA VAL A 299 1.60 14.26 13.38
C VAL A 299 0.12 14.42 13.77
N CYS A 300 -0.63 15.33 13.13
CA CYS A 300 -2.07 15.45 13.39
C CYS A 300 -2.87 14.17 13.06
N ALA A 301 -2.40 13.34 12.13
CA ALA A 301 -3.06 12.09 11.74
C ALA A 301 -2.70 10.94 12.67
N ASP A 302 -1.43 10.86 13.10
CA ASP A 302 -0.98 9.91 14.12
C ASP A 302 -1.68 10.13 15.46
N ASP A 303 -1.69 11.39 15.92
CA ASP A 303 -2.30 11.81 17.18
C ASP A 303 -3.84 11.89 17.11
N ARG A 304 -4.45 11.67 15.93
CA ARG A 304 -5.88 11.89 15.63
C ARG A 304 -6.41 13.28 16.05
N GLN A 305 -5.55 14.29 15.99
CA GLN A 305 -5.72 15.62 16.57
C GLN A 305 -7.00 16.33 16.08
N GLN A 306 -7.95 16.61 17.00
CA GLN A 306 -9.23 17.27 16.69
C GLN A 306 -9.19 18.81 16.69
N HIS A 307 -8.19 19.45 17.33
CA HIS A 307 -8.03 20.92 17.28
C HIS A 307 -7.25 21.40 16.04
N LEU A 308 -7.12 22.72 15.86
CA LEU A 308 -6.37 23.33 14.74
C LEU A 308 -4.87 22.95 14.75
N CYS A 309 -4.29 22.81 13.56
CA CYS A 309 -2.91 22.37 13.35
C CYS A 309 -1.89 23.51 13.54
N GLN A 310 -1.01 23.41 14.55
CA GLN A 310 0.08 24.38 14.76
C GLN A 310 1.47 23.86 14.34
N HIS A 311 1.56 22.60 13.90
CA HIS A 311 2.81 21.91 13.56
C HIS A 311 3.69 22.59 12.49
N SER A 312 5.02 22.48 12.66
CA SER A 312 6.04 22.94 11.70
C SER A 312 5.98 22.20 10.37
N GLU A 313 6.58 22.75 9.30
CA GLU A 313 6.64 22.04 8.00
C GLU A 313 7.30 20.65 8.12
N LYS A 314 8.33 20.48 8.97
CA LYS A 314 8.96 19.16 9.23
C LYS A 314 7.96 18.16 9.82
N GLN A 315 7.21 18.55 10.86
CA GLN A 315 6.15 17.72 11.49
C GLN A 315 4.93 17.51 10.60
N ARG A 316 4.66 18.42 9.66
CA ARG A 316 3.59 18.27 8.67
C ARG A 316 3.97 17.29 7.56
N SER A 317 5.25 17.26 7.18
CA SER A 317 5.76 16.36 6.14
C SER A 317 5.89 14.90 6.60
N TRP A 318 5.78 13.97 5.66
CA TRP A 318 6.09 12.56 5.88
C TRP A 318 6.88 11.96 4.71
N LEU A 319 7.59 10.88 4.98
CA LEU A 319 8.23 10.02 3.99
C LEU A 319 7.26 8.90 3.58
N SER A 320 7.04 8.71 2.28
CA SER A 320 6.24 7.60 1.74
C SER A 320 6.63 7.30 0.30
N GLY A 321 6.28 6.11 -0.18
CA GLY A 321 6.42 5.74 -1.58
C GLY A 321 5.20 6.13 -2.40
N TYR A 322 5.42 6.68 -3.60
CA TYR A 322 4.35 7.08 -4.52
C TYR A 322 4.68 6.75 -5.97
N THR A 323 3.65 6.65 -6.81
CA THR A 323 3.87 6.73 -8.26
C THR A 323 4.20 8.16 -8.65
N HIS A 324 5.00 8.31 -9.70
CA HIS A 324 5.28 9.62 -10.27
C HIS A 324 4.00 10.33 -10.78
N VAL A 325 2.95 9.61 -11.20
CA VAL A 325 1.67 10.20 -11.61
C VAL A 325 0.87 10.78 -10.43
N GLU A 326 0.91 10.15 -9.25
CA GLU A 326 0.32 10.73 -8.03
C GLU A 326 1.11 11.94 -7.54
N LEU A 327 2.44 11.88 -7.58
CA LEU A 327 3.29 13.03 -7.24
C LEU A 327 3.05 14.20 -8.19
N ASN A 328 2.94 13.95 -9.50
CA ASN A 328 2.62 15.00 -10.47
C ASN A 328 1.28 15.64 -10.16
N LYS A 329 0.24 14.85 -9.90
CA LYS A 329 -1.08 15.41 -9.54
C LYS A 329 -1.07 16.09 -8.17
N ALA A 330 -0.22 15.68 -7.23
CA ALA A 330 -0.04 16.37 -5.95
C ALA A 330 0.67 17.73 -6.12
N LEU A 331 1.68 17.81 -6.99
CA LEU A 331 2.38 19.05 -7.33
C LEU A 331 1.45 20.07 -8.01
N GLU A 332 0.50 19.62 -8.84
CA GLU A 332 -0.59 20.49 -9.35
C GLU A 332 -1.49 21.05 -8.23
N LEU A 333 -1.62 20.34 -7.11
CA LEU A 333 -2.47 20.68 -5.97
C LEU A 333 -1.71 21.41 -4.84
N GLY A 334 -0.51 21.94 -5.13
CA GLY A 334 0.28 22.72 -4.17
C GLY A 334 1.02 21.92 -3.09
N TYR A 335 1.12 20.59 -3.23
CA TYR A 335 2.07 19.80 -2.45
C TYR A 335 3.50 20.11 -2.91
N LYS A 336 4.47 19.95 -2.01
CA LYS A 336 5.91 20.05 -2.33
C LYS A 336 6.59 18.71 -2.06
N VAL A 337 7.56 18.31 -2.88
CA VAL A 337 8.56 17.31 -2.49
C VAL A 337 9.75 18.04 -1.88
N VAL A 338 10.13 17.67 -0.66
CA VAL A 338 11.16 18.38 0.14
C VAL A 338 12.38 17.53 0.49
N ASP A 339 12.31 16.21 0.35
CA ASP A 339 13.47 15.31 0.28
C ASP A 339 13.17 14.10 -0.63
N VAL A 340 14.21 13.44 -1.13
CA VAL A 340 14.16 12.26 -2.00
C VAL A 340 15.16 11.21 -1.50
N HIS A 341 14.83 9.92 -1.61
CA HIS A 341 15.66 8.85 -1.03
C HIS A 341 15.97 7.71 -2.01
N GLU A 342 14.94 7.17 -2.67
CA GLU A 342 15.07 6.10 -3.66
C GLU A 342 14.04 6.29 -4.79
N GLY A 343 14.36 5.82 -5.99
CA GLY A 343 13.44 5.77 -7.12
C GLY A 343 13.61 4.48 -7.92
N LEU A 344 12.50 3.93 -8.40
CA LEU A 344 12.49 2.82 -9.35
C LEU A 344 11.99 3.37 -10.68
N ASN A 345 12.92 3.65 -11.59
CA ASN A 345 12.65 4.26 -12.88
C ASN A 345 12.41 3.16 -13.93
N ASN A 346 11.16 3.03 -14.37
CA ASN A 346 10.71 2.03 -15.35
C ASN A 346 10.55 2.66 -16.73
N LYS A 347 10.78 1.87 -17.77
CA LYS A 347 10.16 2.15 -19.08
C LYS A 347 8.65 2.00 -18.93
N GLN A 348 7.89 2.87 -19.57
CA GLN A 348 6.43 2.73 -19.68
C GLN A 348 6.05 2.43 -21.12
N VAL A 349 5.04 1.59 -21.31
CA VAL A 349 4.36 1.43 -22.59
C VAL A 349 3.06 2.21 -22.50
N GLY A 350 2.92 3.21 -23.37
CA GLY A 350 1.68 3.96 -23.52
C GLY A 350 0.61 3.18 -24.28
N GLY A 351 -0.50 3.84 -24.57
CA GLY A 351 -1.41 3.36 -25.62
C GLY A 351 -0.68 3.22 -26.97
N PRO A 352 -1.29 2.55 -27.97
CA PRO A 352 -0.62 2.20 -29.24
C PRO A 352 0.13 3.40 -29.85
N GLN A 353 1.42 3.18 -30.11
CA GLN A 353 2.35 4.25 -30.48
C GLN A 353 1.93 4.92 -31.80
N GLY A 354 1.83 6.25 -31.80
CA GLY A 354 1.52 7.05 -32.99
C GLY A 354 0.37 8.06 -32.87
N CYS A 355 -0.26 8.20 -31.70
CA CYS A 355 -1.41 9.09 -31.50
C CYS A 355 -1.10 10.32 -30.62
N GLU A 356 -0.45 11.34 -31.21
CA GLU A 356 -0.07 12.57 -30.52
C GLU A 356 -1.11 13.70 -30.72
N THR A 357 -1.65 13.88 -31.94
CA THR A 357 -2.63 14.94 -32.25
C THR A 357 -4.06 14.61 -31.79
N LEU A 358 -4.93 15.63 -31.77
CA LEU A 358 -6.34 15.46 -31.41
C LEU A 358 -7.08 14.60 -32.45
N GLU A 359 -6.82 14.79 -33.76
CA GLU A 359 -7.45 13.97 -34.80
C GLU A 359 -6.89 12.56 -34.86
N GLN A 360 -5.62 12.33 -34.49
CA GLN A 360 -5.10 10.96 -34.30
C GLN A 360 -5.82 10.26 -33.14
N LYS A 361 -6.10 10.95 -32.03
CA LYS A 361 -6.86 10.40 -30.90
C LYS A 361 -8.33 10.14 -31.26
N GLN A 362 -8.96 11.00 -32.06
CA GLN A 362 -10.32 10.75 -32.58
C GLN A 362 -10.35 9.59 -33.58
N ARG A 363 -9.36 9.49 -34.47
CA ARG A 363 -9.20 8.36 -35.38
C ARG A 363 -8.94 7.05 -34.64
N TYR A 364 -8.10 7.05 -33.61
CA TYR A 364 -7.93 5.89 -32.74
C TYR A 364 -9.24 5.46 -32.06
N LEU A 365 -10.08 6.41 -31.63
CA LEU A 365 -11.41 6.12 -31.07
C LEU A 365 -12.42 5.59 -32.13
N GLN A 366 -12.22 5.88 -33.42
CA GLN A 366 -13.01 5.32 -34.53
C GLN A 366 -12.47 3.94 -34.96
N GLU A 367 -11.14 3.77 -35.00
CA GLU A 367 -10.46 2.49 -35.25
C GLU A 367 -10.71 1.51 -34.10
N PHE A 368 -10.91 1.97 -32.86
CA PHE A 368 -11.26 1.15 -31.69
C PHE A 368 -12.47 0.24 -31.93
N GLU A 369 -13.51 0.72 -32.63
CA GLU A 369 -14.69 -0.08 -32.99
C GLU A 369 -14.38 -1.18 -34.03
N GLN A 370 -13.35 -0.97 -34.88
CA GLN A 370 -12.89 -1.96 -35.86
C GLN A 370 -11.81 -2.91 -35.31
N VAL A 371 -10.99 -2.45 -34.35
CA VAL A 371 -9.77 -3.14 -33.86
C VAL A 371 -10.03 -3.99 -32.62
N GLU A 372 -10.96 -3.60 -31.73
CA GLU A 372 -11.29 -4.38 -30.53
C GLU A 372 -11.96 -5.72 -30.86
N GLY A 373 -12.64 -5.83 -32.02
CA GLY A 373 -13.35 -7.04 -32.44
C GLY A 373 -14.60 -7.41 -31.63
N ILE A 374 -14.87 -6.72 -30.51
CA ILE A 374 -16.04 -6.97 -29.64
C ILE A 374 -17.31 -6.36 -30.27
N ARG A 375 -17.78 -6.96 -31.35
CA ARG A 375 -19.12 -6.70 -31.88
C ARG A 375 -20.16 -7.26 -30.91
N LEU A 376 -20.88 -6.39 -30.21
CA LEU A 376 -22.01 -6.79 -29.38
C LEU A 376 -23.15 -7.34 -30.25
N GLU A 377 -23.17 -8.66 -30.43
CA GLU A 377 -24.32 -9.37 -30.99
C GLU A 377 -25.52 -9.19 -30.05
N MET A 378 -26.45 -8.31 -30.40
CA MET A 378 -27.62 -7.99 -29.55
C MET A 378 -28.43 -9.23 -29.15
N ALA A 379 -28.47 -10.26 -30.00
CA ALA A 379 -29.09 -11.56 -29.71
C ALA A 379 -28.36 -12.41 -28.64
N LYS A 380 -27.20 -11.97 -28.16
CA LYS A 380 -26.41 -12.58 -27.06
C LYS A 380 -26.24 -11.63 -25.85
N VAL A 381 -26.78 -10.41 -25.91
CA VAL A 381 -26.75 -9.45 -24.79
C VAL A 381 -27.90 -9.75 -23.81
N GLU A 382 -27.82 -10.92 -23.17
CA GLU A 382 -28.79 -11.35 -22.17
C GLU A 382 -28.37 -10.95 -20.75
N LEU A 383 -29.35 -10.64 -19.88
CA LEU A 383 -29.10 -10.37 -18.46
C LEU A 383 -28.84 -11.69 -17.72
N ASN A 384 -27.59 -12.16 -17.74
CA ASN A 384 -27.15 -13.32 -16.97
C ASN A 384 -26.32 -12.89 -15.74
N PRO A 385 -26.89 -12.89 -14.50
CA PRO A 385 -26.17 -12.44 -13.32
C PRO A 385 -24.96 -13.31 -12.97
N GLY A 386 -25.03 -14.63 -13.21
CA GLY A 386 -23.96 -15.58 -12.90
C GLY A 386 -22.73 -15.38 -13.78
N LEU A 387 -22.91 -15.32 -15.10
CA LEU A 387 -21.81 -15.03 -16.04
C LEU A 387 -21.23 -13.63 -15.79
N ARG A 388 -22.09 -12.63 -15.52
CA ARG A 388 -21.63 -11.27 -15.17
C ARG A 388 -20.81 -11.25 -13.86
N MET A 389 -21.18 -12.05 -12.86
CA MET A 389 -20.41 -12.21 -11.64
C MET A 389 -19.05 -12.86 -11.89
N ILE A 390 -18.99 -13.95 -12.67
CA ILE A 390 -17.74 -14.64 -13.03
C ILE A 390 -16.80 -13.69 -13.80
N ALA A 391 -17.32 -12.98 -14.81
CA ALA A 391 -16.54 -11.99 -15.57
C ALA A 391 -16.03 -10.84 -14.68
N LYS A 392 -16.87 -10.31 -13.77
CA LYS A 392 -16.46 -9.26 -12.80
C LYS A 392 -15.37 -9.77 -11.85
N ILE A 393 -15.43 -11.03 -11.40
CA ILE A 393 -14.40 -11.65 -10.55
C ILE A 393 -13.07 -11.77 -11.31
N LEU A 394 -13.08 -12.32 -12.53
CA LEU A 394 -11.88 -12.45 -13.37
C LEU A 394 -11.19 -11.10 -13.60
N ALA A 395 -11.96 -10.08 -13.96
CA ALA A 395 -11.44 -8.74 -14.22
C ALA A 395 -10.93 -8.03 -12.95
N ASN A 396 -11.67 -8.10 -11.83
CA ASN A 396 -11.31 -7.37 -10.61
C ASN A 396 -10.20 -8.04 -9.79
N SER A 397 -10.05 -9.37 -9.85
CA SER A 397 -9.07 -10.11 -9.03
C SER A 397 -7.66 -10.17 -9.65
N LEU A 398 -7.53 -9.82 -10.94
CA LEU A 398 -6.28 -9.87 -11.69
C LEU A 398 -5.13 -9.06 -11.05
N TRP A 399 -5.38 -7.79 -10.71
CA TRP A 399 -4.35 -6.92 -10.10
C TRP A 399 -3.92 -7.40 -8.71
N GLY A 400 -4.85 -7.98 -7.93
CA GLY A 400 -4.55 -8.53 -6.61
C GLY A 400 -3.57 -9.71 -6.67
N LYS A 401 -3.55 -10.46 -7.79
CA LYS A 401 -2.60 -11.55 -8.02
C LYS A 401 -1.18 -11.05 -8.32
N LEU A 402 -1.03 -9.82 -8.82
CA LEU A 402 0.27 -9.15 -9.00
C LEU A 402 0.89 -8.64 -7.68
N ALA A 403 0.11 -8.60 -6.61
CA ALA A 403 0.53 -8.12 -5.28
C ALA A 403 0.29 -9.17 -4.17
N GLN A 404 0.22 -10.45 -4.51
CA GLN A 404 -0.01 -11.50 -3.51
C GLN A 404 1.08 -11.47 -2.43
N ARG A 405 0.69 -11.42 -1.15
CA ARG A 405 1.65 -11.50 -0.03
C ARG A 405 2.21 -12.91 0.15
N VAL A 406 3.45 -12.98 0.62
CA VAL A 406 4.13 -14.20 1.08
C VAL A 406 4.00 -14.35 2.61
N GLY A 407 4.55 -15.43 3.18
CA GLY A 407 4.60 -15.63 4.62
C GLY A 407 3.23 -15.86 5.29
N GLY A 408 2.20 -16.18 4.50
CA GLY A 408 0.90 -16.61 5.01
C GLY A 408 1.01 -17.97 5.71
N THR A 409 0.12 -18.21 6.66
CA THR A 409 -0.01 -19.51 7.33
C THR A 409 -0.55 -20.55 6.34
N GLU A 410 0.20 -21.64 6.14
CA GLU A 410 -0.19 -22.80 5.36
C GLU A 410 -0.69 -23.92 6.30
N ILE A 411 -1.65 -24.70 5.82
CA ILE A 411 -2.01 -25.99 6.43
C ILE A 411 -1.41 -27.07 5.54
N ARG A 412 -0.57 -27.93 6.13
CA ARG A 412 0.03 -29.10 5.50
C ARG A 412 -0.46 -30.36 6.20
N TYR A 413 -0.42 -31.47 5.48
CA TYR A 413 -0.77 -32.78 6.00
C TYR A 413 0.41 -33.71 5.82
N ALA A 414 0.86 -34.34 6.90
CA ALA A 414 1.78 -35.48 6.87
C ALA A 414 0.96 -36.76 7.06
N ARG A 415 1.38 -37.84 6.40
CA ARG A 415 0.77 -39.18 6.47
C ARG A 415 1.68 -40.23 7.08
N THR A 416 2.90 -39.84 7.43
CA THR A 416 3.88 -40.69 8.10
C THR A 416 4.63 -39.90 9.17
N PRO A 417 5.14 -40.55 10.23
CA PRO A 417 6.00 -39.88 11.20
C PRO A 417 7.23 -39.21 10.56
N ALA A 418 7.77 -39.78 9.48
CA ALA A 418 8.89 -39.19 8.75
C ALA A 418 8.55 -37.84 8.10
N GLU A 419 7.38 -37.74 7.45
CA GLU A 419 6.88 -36.46 6.91
C GLU A 419 6.58 -35.45 8.02
N PHE A 420 6.05 -35.92 9.16
CA PHE A 420 5.75 -35.07 10.31
C PHE A 420 7.03 -34.48 10.94
N HIS A 421 8.03 -35.32 11.24
CA HIS A 421 9.34 -34.88 11.73
C HIS A 421 10.02 -33.94 10.73
N GLN A 422 9.98 -34.24 9.42
CA GLN A 422 10.54 -33.35 8.40
C GLN A 422 9.88 -31.97 8.40
N LEU A 423 8.57 -31.85 8.66
CA LEU A 423 7.90 -30.56 8.79
C LEU A 423 8.23 -29.80 10.08
N LEU A 424 8.52 -30.51 11.18
CA LEU A 424 8.96 -29.89 12.44
C LEU A 424 10.41 -29.39 12.38
N GLU A 425 11.28 -30.13 11.69
CA GLU A 425 12.72 -29.88 11.62
C GLU A 425 13.16 -29.01 10.43
N ASP A 426 12.29 -28.75 9.44
CA ASP A 426 12.58 -27.86 8.31
C ASP A 426 12.94 -26.44 8.80
N PRO A 427 14.20 -25.99 8.67
CA PRO A 427 14.64 -24.72 9.22
C PRO A 427 13.98 -23.52 8.52
N THR A 428 13.29 -23.71 7.40
CA THR A 428 12.63 -22.66 6.63
C THR A 428 11.21 -22.32 7.10
N PHE A 429 10.62 -23.12 8.00
CA PHE A 429 9.29 -22.86 8.58
C PHE A 429 9.35 -22.55 10.07
N ASP A 430 8.37 -21.79 10.53
CA ASP A 430 7.86 -21.83 11.90
C ASP A 430 6.72 -22.86 11.92
N THR A 431 6.79 -23.90 12.74
CA THR A 431 5.59 -24.66 13.10
C THR A 431 4.83 -23.88 14.18
N LEU A 432 3.57 -23.55 13.90
CA LEU A 432 2.72 -22.74 14.78
C LEU A 432 1.76 -23.58 15.62
N ASP A 433 1.26 -24.69 15.06
CA ASP A 433 0.29 -25.59 15.67
C ASP A 433 0.30 -26.94 14.92
N PHE A 434 -0.11 -28.03 15.57
CA PHE A 434 -0.37 -29.30 14.89
C PHE A 434 -1.49 -30.10 15.58
N ALA A 435 -2.15 -30.98 14.84
CA ALA A 435 -3.14 -31.89 15.38
C ALA A 435 -3.17 -33.22 14.61
N HIS A 436 -3.16 -34.34 15.35
CA HIS A 436 -3.47 -35.66 14.81
C HIS A 436 -4.96 -35.68 14.39
N VAL A 437 -5.24 -35.90 13.11
CA VAL A 437 -6.60 -35.94 12.53
C VAL A 437 -7.10 -37.36 12.41
N SER A 438 -6.21 -38.31 12.13
CA SER A 438 -6.43 -39.75 12.23
C SER A 438 -5.11 -40.46 12.57
N GLU A 439 -5.14 -41.77 12.77
CA GLU A 439 -3.95 -42.61 12.99
C GLU A 439 -2.95 -42.56 11.81
N GLU A 440 -3.41 -42.12 10.62
CA GLU A 440 -2.63 -42.00 9.39
C GLU A 440 -2.47 -40.55 8.89
N MET A 441 -2.86 -39.53 9.68
CA MET A 441 -2.80 -38.14 9.20
C MET A 441 -2.62 -37.08 10.29
N ASP A 442 -1.52 -36.34 10.18
CA ASP A 442 -1.20 -35.17 10.99
C ASP A 442 -1.44 -33.88 10.20
N ARG A 443 -2.18 -32.94 10.79
CA ARG A 443 -2.41 -31.59 10.26
C ARG A 443 -1.44 -30.61 10.91
N CYS A 444 -0.42 -30.18 10.17
CA CYS A 444 0.56 -29.18 10.61
C CYS A 444 0.18 -27.78 10.11
N VAL A 445 0.17 -26.80 11.01
CA VAL A 445 0.00 -25.38 10.69
C VAL A 445 1.38 -24.74 10.69
N VAL A 446 1.88 -24.42 9.50
CA VAL A 446 3.23 -23.87 9.32
C VAL A 446 3.18 -22.47 8.72
N ARG A 447 4.19 -21.65 9.01
CA ARG A 447 4.40 -20.35 8.36
C ARG A 447 5.82 -20.32 7.83
N LYS A 448 6.02 -19.97 6.57
CA LYS A 448 7.38 -19.86 6.03
C LYS A 448 8.07 -18.61 6.61
N LYS A 449 9.26 -18.79 7.19
CA LYS A 449 10.07 -17.68 7.74
C LYS A 449 10.40 -16.68 6.65
N GLU A 450 10.44 -15.40 7.01
CA GLU A 450 10.58 -14.27 6.08
C GLU A 450 11.83 -14.37 5.20
N GLU A 451 12.96 -14.78 5.78
CA GLU A 451 14.24 -14.97 5.07
C GLU A 451 14.20 -16.06 3.99
N PHE A 452 13.29 -17.03 4.09
CA PHE A 452 13.06 -18.10 3.11
C PHE A 452 11.77 -17.92 2.30
N ALA A 453 10.99 -16.87 2.57
CA ALA A 453 9.77 -16.56 1.87
C ALA A 453 10.09 -16.04 0.46
N ARG A 454 9.66 -16.78 -0.57
CA ARG A 454 9.84 -16.39 -1.97
C ARG A 454 8.53 -15.82 -2.54
N PRO A 455 8.51 -14.59 -3.08
CA PRO A 455 7.38 -14.09 -3.88
C PRO A 455 6.95 -15.10 -4.95
N PRO A 456 5.64 -15.26 -5.21
CA PRO A 456 5.17 -15.97 -6.39
C PRO A 456 5.69 -15.31 -7.67
N GLU A 457 5.99 -16.10 -8.69
CA GLU A 457 6.40 -15.61 -10.02
C GLU A 457 5.36 -14.65 -10.66
N THR A 458 4.13 -14.65 -10.16
CA THR A 458 3.06 -13.72 -10.55
C THR A 458 3.24 -12.29 -10.01
N ASN A 459 4.08 -12.06 -8.99
CA ASN A 459 4.20 -10.75 -8.35
C ASN A 459 4.91 -9.73 -9.25
N CYS A 460 4.25 -8.59 -9.48
CA CYS A 460 4.76 -7.42 -10.18
C CYS A 460 4.26 -6.18 -9.44
N LEU A 461 4.96 -5.81 -8.36
CA LEU A 461 4.52 -4.79 -7.41
C LEU A 461 4.37 -3.40 -8.06
N PRO A 462 5.28 -2.91 -8.93
CA PRO A 462 5.08 -1.63 -9.62
C PRO A 462 3.77 -1.57 -10.40
N VAL A 463 3.41 -2.61 -11.15
CA VAL A 463 2.14 -2.63 -11.90
C VAL A 463 0.94 -2.58 -10.96
N ALA A 464 0.95 -3.35 -9.86
CA ALA A 464 -0.13 -3.32 -8.88
C ALA A 464 -0.29 -1.95 -8.19
N VAL A 465 0.84 -1.30 -7.83
CA VAL A 465 0.85 0.07 -7.28
C VAL A 465 0.30 1.07 -8.29
N PHE A 466 0.67 0.97 -9.57
CA PHE A 466 0.12 1.82 -10.63
C PHE A 466 -1.38 1.58 -10.87
N VAL A 467 -1.88 0.35 -10.76
CA VAL A 467 -3.33 0.07 -10.86
C VAL A 467 -4.10 0.78 -9.74
N THR A 468 -3.62 0.73 -8.49
CA THR A 468 -4.32 1.42 -7.39
C THR A 468 -4.14 2.93 -7.44
N SER A 469 -3.00 3.41 -7.94
CA SER A 469 -2.70 4.81 -8.22
C SER A 469 -3.65 5.43 -9.25
N TYR A 470 -3.74 4.85 -10.46
CA TYR A 470 -4.64 5.36 -11.49
C TYR A 470 -6.11 5.27 -11.08
N ALA A 471 -6.50 4.27 -10.28
CA ALA A 471 -7.83 4.22 -9.69
C ALA A 471 -8.08 5.44 -8.78
N ARG A 472 -7.19 5.70 -7.80
CA ARG A 472 -7.29 6.89 -6.93
C ARG A 472 -7.35 8.19 -7.74
N LEU A 473 -6.50 8.35 -8.76
CA LEU A 473 -6.44 9.53 -9.63
C LEU A 473 -7.69 9.73 -10.50
N HIS A 474 -8.25 8.65 -11.08
CA HIS A 474 -9.45 8.73 -11.91
C HIS A 474 -10.69 9.05 -11.07
N LEU A 475 -10.80 8.44 -9.88
CA LEU A 475 -11.81 8.80 -8.90
C LEU A 475 -11.67 10.26 -8.43
N TYR A 476 -10.43 10.71 -8.20
CA TYR A 476 -10.14 12.09 -7.85
C TYR A 476 -10.55 13.08 -8.97
N GLY A 477 -10.39 12.71 -10.25
CA GLY A 477 -10.90 13.49 -11.37
C GLY A 477 -12.42 13.77 -11.25
N TYR A 478 -13.20 12.77 -10.86
CA TYR A 478 -14.63 12.94 -10.59
C TYR A 478 -14.91 13.77 -9.32
N MET A 479 -14.08 13.70 -8.28
CA MET A 479 -14.15 14.61 -7.13
C MET A 479 -13.92 16.08 -7.55
N GLN A 480 -12.97 16.32 -8.47
CA GLN A 480 -12.76 17.65 -9.04
C GLN A 480 -13.95 18.08 -9.91
N GLN A 481 -14.57 17.20 -10.69
CA GLN A 481 -15.81 17.52 -11.42
C GLN A 481 -16.92 17.99 -10.47
N VAL A 482 -17.15 17.29 -9.36
CA VAL A 482 -18.13 17.67 -8.33
C VAL A 482 -17.87 19.08 -7.79
N ASN A 483 -16.64 19.38 -7.39
CA ASN A 483 -16.26 20.71 -6.90
C ASN A 483 -16.48 21.79 -7.98
N ASN A 484 -16.12 21.49 -9.23
CA ASN A 484 -16.22 22.42 -10.36
C ASN A 484 -17.66 22.75 -10.78
N ILE A 485 -18.64 21.87 -10.51
CA ILE A 485 -20.07 22.16 -10.70
C ILE A 485 -20.71 22.88 -9.49
N GLY A 486 -19.92 23.28 -8.48
CA GLY A 486 -20.43 23.84 -7.23
C GLY A 486 -21.12 22.81 -6.32
N GLY A 487 -20.97 21.52 -6.64
CA GLY A 487 -21.50 20.43 -5.83
C GLY A 487 -20.64 20.21 -4.60
N ARG A 488 -21.28 19.96 -3.45
CA ARG A 488 -20.54 19.54 -2.26
C ARG A 488 -20.18 18.07 -2.40
N LEU A 489 -18.89 17.76 -2.51
CA LEU A 489 -18.41 16.38 -2.53
C LEU A 489 -18.81 15.66 -1.26
N LEU A 490 -19.20 14.41 -1.45
CA LEU A 490 -19.49 13.48 -0.40
C LEU A 490 -18.59 12.18 -0.58
N TYR A 491 -18.70 11.15 0.28
CA TYR A 491 -17.81 9.96 0.52
C TYR A 491 -17.35 9.29 -0.74
N CYS A 492 -16.12 8.82 -0.63
CA CYS A 492 -15.52 7.92 -1.58
C CYS A 492 -15.14 6.57 -0.96
N ASP A 493 -15.29 5.51 -1.73
CA ASP A 493 -14.75 4.18 -1.47
C ASP A 493 -14.39 3.52 -2.77
N THR A 494 -13.09 3.43 -3.01
CA THR A 494 -12.42 2.72 -4.10
C THR A 494 -12.68 3.29 -5.48
N ASP A 495 -13.94 3.48 -5.83
CA ASP A 495 -14.47 3.82 -7.15
C ASP A 495 -15.81 4.58 -7.07
N SER A 496 -16.16 5.10 -5.89
CA SER A 496 -17.46 5.69 -5.58
C SER A 496 -17.45 7.18 -5.21
N ILE A 497 -18.51 7.93 -5.54
CA ILE A 497 -18.89 9.26 -5.02
C ILE A 497 -20.42 9.45 -4.96
N ILE A 498 -20.95 10.07 -3.90
CA ILE A 498 -22.18 10.88 -3.97
C ILE A 498 -21.73 12.33 -3.81
N TYR A 499 -22.66 13.26 -4.08
CA TYR A 499 -22.48 14.67 -3.88
C TYR A 499 -23.85 15.33 -3.70
N VAL A 500 -23.89 16.50 -3.06
CA VAL A 500 -25.04 17.39 -3.18
C VAL A 500 -24.81 18.26 -4.41
N ALA A 501 -25.76 18.30 -5.34
CA ALA A 501 -25.88 19.34 -6.36
C ALA A 501 -27.30 19.91 -6.31
N ARG A 502 -27.51 21.18 -6.66
CA ARG A 502 -28.85 21.75 -6.64
C ARG A 502 -29.69 21.24 -7.81
N GLN A 503 -31.01 21.33 -7.67
CA GLN A 503 -31.93 20.89 -8.70
C GLN A 503 -31.85 21.80 -9.93
N GLY A 504 -31.56 21.22 -11.10
CA GLY A 504 -31.40 21.94 -12.37
C GLY A 504 -29.96 22.32 -12.73
N GLU A 505 -29.00 22.21 -11.81
CA GLU A 505 -27.57 22.44 -12.11
C GLU A 505 -26.94 21.27 -12.87
N LYS A 506 -25.75 21.52 -13.44
CA LYS A 506 -24.91 20.49 -14.08
C LYS A 506 -24.56 19.37 -13.10
N ARG A 507 -24.24 18.20 -13.64
CA ARG A 507 -23.87 17.00 -12.88
C ARG A 507 -22.52 16.45 -13.33
N VAL A 508 -21.99 15.53 -12.55
CA VAL A 508 -20.92 14.61 -12.98
C VAL A 508 -21.37 13.88 -14.25
N GLU A 509 -20.43 13.62 -15.16
CA GLU A 509 -20.69 12.95 -16.43
C GLU A 509 -21.08 11.47 -16.22
N GLU A 510 -22.35 11.16 -16.45
CA GLU A 510 -22.91 9.82 -16.29
C GLU A 510 -22.81 8.98 -17.58
N GLY A 511 -22.63 7.66 -17.46
CA GLY A 511 -22.57 6.77 -18.62
C GLY A 511 -22.46 5.28 -18.30
N GLU A 512 -22.59 4.44 -19.34
CA GLU A 512 -22.61 2.96 -19.25
C GLU A 512 -21.28 2.30 -19.69
N ALA A 513 -20.36 3.04 -20.30
CA ALA A 513 -19.09 2.48 -20.76
C ALA A 513 -18.13 2.21 -19.60
N LEU A 514 -17.15 1.34 -19.84
CA LEU A 514 -16.12 0.99 -18.85
C LEU A 514 -15.40 2.26 -18.34
N GLY A 515 -15.43 2.50 -17.03
CA GLY A 515 -14.82 3.65 -16.37
C GLY A 515 -15.70 4.89 -16.18
N GLN A 516 -16.89 4.94 -16.79
CA GLN A 516 -17.85 6.03 -16.61
C GLN A 516 -18.65 5.89 -15.30
N MET A 517 -19.13 7.01 -14.77
CA MET A 517 -20.00 7.04 -13.59
C MET A 517 -21.41 6.55 -13.94
N LYS A 518 -21.74 5.32 -13.57
CA LYS A 518 -23.12 4.79 -13.67
C LYS A 518 -23.92 5.14 -12.42
N ARG A 519 -25.16 5.57 -12.59
CA ARG A 519 -26.14 5.73 -11.48
C ARG A 519 -26.73 4.36 -11.09
N GLU A 520 -26.45 3.88 -9.88
CA GLU A 520 -26.97 2.57 -9.37
C GLU A 520 -28.48 2.56 -9.18
N ILE A 521 -29.07 3.67 -8.75
CA ILE A 521 -30.50 3.79 -8.48
C ILE A 521 -31.14 4.81 -9.44
N PRO A 522 -31.28 4.48 -10.75
CA PRO A 522 -31.56 5.47 -11.79
C PRO A 522 -32.88 6.21 -11.61
N THR A 523 -33.92 5.52 -11.13
CA THR A 523 -35.28 6.04 -10.94
C THR A 523 -35.49 6.75 -9.60
N ARG A 524 -34.47 6.94 -8.76
CA ARG A 524 -34.66 7.37 -7.36
C ARG A 524 -33.71 8.47 -6.94
N ARG A 525 -34.15 9.32 -6.01
CA ARG A 525 -33.33 10.37 -5.38
C ARG A 525 -33.11 10.07 -3.90
N ILE A 526 -31.88 10.25 -3.43
CA ILE A 526 -31.56 10.22 -2.00
C ILE A 526 -32.05 11.52 -1.37
N VAL A 527 -32.80 11.40 -0.28
CA VAL A 527 -33.41 12.53 0.46
C VAL A 527 -32.71 12.75 1.81
N GLU A 528 -32.08 11.72 2.37
CA GLU A 528 -31.34 11.80 3.62
C GLU A 528 -30.18 10.81 3.61
N PHE A 529 -29.07 11.15 4.27
CA PHE A 529 -27.89 10.31 4.34
C PHE A 529 -27.16 10.49 5.69
N VAL A 530 -26.78 9.38 6.32
CA VAL A 530 -25.91 9.33 7.50
C VAL A 530 -24.68 8.47 7.26
N ALA A 531 -23.50 8.94 7.68
CA ALA A 531 -22.28 8.14 7.73
C ALA A 531 -21.81 8.05 9.19
N GLY A 532 -21.58 6.84 9.68
CA GLY A 532 -20.92 6.59 10.96
C GLY A 532 -19.43 6.30 10.83
N GLY A 533 -18.91 6.15 9.60
CA GLY A 533 -17.49 5.93 9.35
C GLY A 533 -17.16 5.41 7.94
N PRO A 534 -15.88 5.11 7.65
CA PRO A 534 -15.48 4.46 6.40
C PRO A 534 -16.13 3.06 6.31
N LYS A 535 -16.88 2.79 5.23
CA LYS A 535 -17.70 1.56 5.06
C LYS A 535 -18.75 1.32 6.17
N ASN A 536 -19.24 2.41 6.79
CA ASN A 536 -20.32 2.40 7.79
C ASN A 536 -21.29 3.58 7.51
N TYR A 537 -22.42 3.30 6.87
CA TYR A 537 -23.37 4.33 6.41
C TYR A 537 -24.77 3.80 6.11
N GLY A 538 -25.72 4.72 5.95
CA GLY A 538 -27.02 4.47 5.34
C GLY A 538 -27.60 5.70 4.64
N TYR A 539 -28.59 5.48 3.78
CA TYR A 539 -29.34 6.53 3.08
C TYR A 539 -30.82 6.21 2.95
N ARG A 540 -31.66 7.25 2.97
CA ARG A 540 -33.08 7.21 2.59
C ARG A 540 -33.25 7.73 1.18
N HIS A 541 -34.09 7.06 0.40
CA HIS A 541 -34.31 7.37 -1.01
C HIS A 541 -35.76 7.13 -1.42
N VAL A 542 -36.30 8.05 -2.24
CA VAL A 542 -37.66 8.03 -2.78
C VAL A 542 -37.62 7.93 -4.30
N ASP A 543 -38.73 7.53 -4.92
CA ASP A 543 -38.88 7.63 -6.36
C ASP A 543 -38.65 9.08 -6.86
N TRP A 544 -37.93 9.23 -7.98
CA TRP A 544 -37.48 10.54 -8.48
C TRP A 544 -38.64 11.42 -8.92
N THR A 545 -39.70 10.83 -9.47
CA THR A 545 -40.80 11.54 -10.14
C THR A 545 -41.96 11.83 -9.17
N THR A 546 -42.36 10.83 -8.39
CA THR A 546 -43.50 10.90 -7.47
C THR A 546 -43.11 11.36 -6.06
N GLY A 547 -41.85 11.17 -5.66
CA GLY A 547 -41.42 11.36 -4.28
C GLY A 547 -41.93 10.29 -3.30
N GLY A 548 -42.63 9.26 -3.78
CA GLY A 548 -43.21 8.18 -2.97
C GLY A 548 -42.32 6.94 -2.84
N ASP A 549 -42.95 5.84 -2.38
CA ASP A 549 -42.30 4.53 -2.16
C ASP A 549 -41.02 4.65 -1.34
N GLU A 550 -41.05 5.37 -0.21
CA GLU A 550 -39.86 5.68 0.58
C GLU A 550 -39.16 4.42 1.10
N ARG A 551 -37.84 4.35 0.92
CA ARG A 551 -36.99 3.22 1.35
C ARG A 551 -35.74 3.74 2.03
N ALA A 552 -35.06 2.85 2.75
CA ALA A 552 -33.74 3.10 3.32
C ALA A 552 -32.82 1.90 3.10
N GLU A 553 -31.53 2.17 2.89
CA GLU A 553 -30.49 1.15 2.82
C GLU A 553 -29.37 1.46 3.81
N LEU A 554 -28.73 0.41 4.33
CA LEU A 554 -27.50 0.48 5.10
C LEU A 554 -26.43 -0.36 4.43
N LYS A 555 -25.17 0.10 4.49
CA LYS A 555 -24.02 -0.76 4.21
C LYS A 555 -23.02 -0.57 5.36
N ILE A 556 -22.91 -1.58 6.21
CA ILE A 556 -22.08 -1.58 7.41
C ILE A 556 -21.14 -2.78 7.31
N ARG A 557 -19.83 -2.52 7.26
CA ARG A 557 -18.80 -3.56 7.16
C ARG A 557 -18.84 -4.47 8.41
N SER A 558 -18.64 -5.77 8.21
CA SER A 558 -18.46 -6.79 9.26
C SER A 558 -19.72 -7.19 10.05
N PHE A 559 -20.90 -6.65 9.73
CA PHE A 559 -22.19 -7.09 10.27
C PHE A 559 -23.00 -7.82 9.19
N PRO A 560 -23.65 -8.97 9.49
CA PRO A 560 -24.58 -9.58 8.58
C PRO A 560 -25.91 -8.82 8.62
N LEU A 561 -26.32 -8.20 7.52
CA LEU A 561 -27.59 -7.46 7.41
C LEU A 561 -28.77 -8.44 7.22
N SER A 562 -28.97 -9.31 8.21
CA SER A 562 -30.12 -10.21 8.32
C SER A 562 -31.39 -9.44 8.72
N TYR A 563 -32.56 -10.08 8.63
CA TYR A 563 -33.82 -9.46 9.05
C TYR A 563 -33.83 -9.08 10.54
N SER A 564 -33.39 -9.98 11.43
CA SER A 564 -33.27 -9.68 12.88
C SER A 564 -32.21 -8.63 13.16
N THR A 565 -31.06 -8.66 12.45
CA THR A 565 -30.08 -7.56 12.53
C THR A 565 -30.70 -6.23 12.14
N HIS A 566 -31.51 -6.19 11.08
CA HIS A 566 -32.16 -4.97 10.60
C HIS A 566 -33.32 -4.49 11.49
N GLN A 567 -33.88 -5.34 12.36
CA GLN A 567 -34.80 -4.86 13.39
C GLN A 567 -34.07 -3.98 14.41
N LEU A 568 -32.86 -4.38 14.83
CA LEU A 568 -32.03 -3.65 15.81
C LEU A 568 -31.25 -2.49 15.16
N LEU A 569 -30.55 -2.77 14.07
CA LEU A 569 -29.61 -1.90 13.36
C LEU A 569 -30.18 -1.50 11.99
N ASN A 570 -31.05 -0.50 12.01
CA ASN A 570 -31.69 0.10 10.84
C ASN A 570 -31.23 1.56 10.65
N PHE A 571 -31.70 2.24 9.60
CA PHE A 571 -31.30 3.61 9.30
C PHE A 571 -31.59 4.57 10.46
N HIS A 572 -32.71 4.41 11.16
CA HIS A 572 -33.09 5.31 12.25
C HIS A 572 -32.24 5.08 13.50
N SER A 573 -32.02 3.83 13.91
CA SER A 573 -31.16 3.53 15.06
C SER A 573 -29.68 3.83 14.78
N MET A 574 -29.19 3.58 13.55
CA MET A 574 -27.89 4.08 13.12
C MET A 574 -27.82 5.62 13.15
N LYS A 575 -28.85 6.31 12.63
CA LYS A 575 -28.90 7.79 12.64
C LYS A 575 -28.77 8.30 14.06
N GLN A 576 -29.56 7.77 14.98
CA GLN A 576 -29.60 8.24 16.37
C GLN A 576 -28.21 8.13 17.02
N LEU A 577 -27.55 6.96 16.94
CA LEU A 577 -26.20 6.78 17.46
C LEU A 577 -25.16 7.74 16.85
N VAL A 578 -25.23 8.01 15.54
CA VAL A 578 -24.33 8.97 14.90
C VAL A 578 -24.59 10.41 15.37
N LEU A 579 -25.84 10.76 15.67
CA LEU A 579 -26.19 12.07 16.22
C LEU A 579 -25.75 12.21 17.68
N ASP A 580 -26.00 11.19 18.50
CA ASP A 580 -25.68 11.18 19.94
C ASP A 580 -24.16 11.21 20.18
N GLN A 581 -23.38 10.43 19.40
CA GLN A 581 -21.92 10.31 19.57
C GLN A 581 -21.13 11.52 19.04
N PHE A 582 -21.65 12.24 18.04
CA PHE A 582 -20.95 13.37 17.41
C PHE A 582 -21.72 14.70 17.56
N ASN A 583 -22.46 14.83 18.66
CA ASN A 583 -23.27 15.96 19.15
C ASN A 583 -23.23 17.26 18.31
N ILE A 584 -24.40 17.69 17.83
CA ILE A 584 -24.54 18.89 16.98
C ILE A 584 -24.19 20.19 17.74
N ASP A 585 -24.50 20.28 19.03
CA ASP A 585 -24.69 21.55 19.74
C ASP A 585 -23.74 21.78 20.94
N GLY A 586 -22.70 20.96 21.13
CA GLY A 586 -21.78 21.03 22.29
C GLY A 586 -20.31 21.27 21.94
N GLU A 587 -19.54 21.76 22.92
CA GLU A 587 -18.07 21.69 22.87
C GLU A 587 -17.63 20.21 22.94
N MET A 588 -16.62 19.84 22.14
CA MET A 588 -16.23 18.43 21.92
C MET A 588 -15.32 17.84 23.02
N ASP A 589 -15.48 18.27 24.27
CA ASP A 589 -14.72 17.75 25.40
C ASP A 589 -15.43 16.55 26.05
N GLU A 590 -14.77 15.39 25.99
CA GLU A 590 -14.99 14.17 26.78
C GLU A 590 -16.44 13.71 27.09
N VAL A 591 -17.31 13.57 26.07
CA VAL A 591 -18.59 12.83 26.23
C VAL A 591 -18.67 11.63 25.27
N LEU A 592 -18.26 10.46 25.77
CA LEU A 592 -18.66 9.17 25.21
C LEU A 592 -20.02 8.77 25.79
N VAL A 593 -21.11 9.02 25.05
CA VAL A 593 -22.41 8.40 25.36
C VAL A 593 -22.33 6.91 25.01
N ASP A 594 -22.75 6.03 25.93
CA ASP A 594 -22.66 4.57 25.80
C ASP A 594 -23.74 3.98 24.85
N GLY A 595 -23.97 4.66 23.72
CA GLY A 595 -24.88 4.25 22.66
C GLY A 595 -24.32 3.10 21.84
N VAL A 596 -24.75 1.87 22.16
CA VAL A 596 -24.26 0.65 21.52
C VAL A 596 -25.45 -0.22 21.10
N ILE A 597 -25.41 -0.76 19.88
CA ILE A 597 -26.35 -1.80 19.43
C ILE A 597 -25.60 -3.12 19.33
N GLY A 598 -25.78 -3.98 20.34
CA GLY A 598 -25.32 -5.36 20.28
C GLY A 598 -26.12 -6.17 19.26
N VAL A 599 -25.44 -6.96 18.43
CA VAL A 599 -26.04 -7.81 17.41
C VAL A 599 -25.49 -9.23 17.54
N ASP A 600 -26.36 -10.18 17.87
CA ASP A 600 -26.08 -11.61 17.84
C ASP A 600 -26.42 -12.22 16.47
N PHE A 601 -25.51 -13.05 15.94
CA PHE A 601 -25.72 -13.76 14.68
C PHE A 601 -24.98 -15.11 14.64
N PRO A 602 -25.47 -16.11 13.90
CA PRO A 602 -24.75 -17.37 13.73
C PRO A 602 -23.48 -17.16 12.89
N GLN A 603 -22.33 -17.59 13.42
CA GLN A 603 -21.05 -17.60 12.74
C GLN A 603 -20.49 -19.03 12.64
N ILE A 604 -20.03 -19.39 11.43
CA ILE A 604 -19.34 -20.65 11.19
C ILE A 604 -17.90 -20.54 11.71
N GLY A 605 -17.56 -21.37 12.69
CA GLY A 605 -16.20 -21.60 13.16
C GLY A 605 -15.58 -22.87 12.55
N ARG A 606 -14.30 -23.10 12.84
CA ARG A 606 -13.60 -24.36 12.57
C ARG A 606 -12.83 -24.79 13.81
N THR A 607 -12.88 -26.08 14.14
CA THR A 607 -12.05 -26.66 15.22
C THR A 607 -10.59 -26.76 14.80
N ARG A 608 -9.70 -27.17 15.72
CA ARG A 608 -8.29 -27.47 15.39
C ARG A 608 -8.13 -28.69 14.48
N LEU A 609 -9.13 -29.56 14.43
CA LEU A 609 -9.25 -30.70 13.50
C LEU A 609 -9.90 -30.30 12.16
N SER A 610 -10.36 -29.05 12.04
CA SER A 610 -11.07 -28.46 10.88
C SER A 610 -12.56 -28.79 10.76
N ASP A 611 -13.18 -29.39 11.78
CA ASP A 611 -14.63 -29.60 11.82
C ASP A 611 -15.37 -28.26 11.75
N LEU A 612 -16.47 -28.21 11.00
CA LEU A 612 -17.33 -27.04 10.92
C LEU A 612 -18.35 -27.05 12.06
N TYR A 613 -18.42 -25.95 12.81
CA TYR A 613 -19.47 -25.75 13.82
C TYR A 613 -20.06 -24.35 13.69
N THR A 614 -21.33 -24.20 14.06
CA THR A 614 -21.98 -22.88 14.17
C THR A 614 -22.04 -22.48 15.64
N HIS A 615 -21.63 -21.25 15.94
CA HIS A 615 -21.83 -20.64 17.25
C HIS A 615 -22.54 -19.30 17.08
N MET A 616 -23.18 -18.79 18.13
CA MET A 616 -23.64 -17.40 18.14
C MET A 616 -22.44 -16.49 18.43
N ALA A 617 -22.22 -15.53 17.54
CA ALA A 617 -21.22 -14.48 17.68
C ALA A 617 -21.91 -13.15 17.97
N HIS A 618 -21.42 -12.43 18.97
CA HIS A 618 -21.91 -11.11 19.36
C HIS A 618 -21.03 -10.00 18.77
N LYS A 619 -21.62 -8.87 18.36
CA LYS A 619 -20.89 -7.65 17.99
C LYS A 619 -21.61 -6.37 18.41
N ASP A 620 -20.87 -5.50 19.09
CA ASP A 620 -21.22 -4.11 19.33
C ASP A 620 -21.12 -3.28 18.03
N TYR A 621 -22.23 -2.72 17.57
CA TYR A 621 -22.21 -1.60 16.63
C TYR A 621 -22.01 -0.29 17.38
N ARG A 622 -20.98 0.47 16.95
CA ARG A 622 -20.69 1.86 17.36
C ARG A 622 -20.24 2.66 16.13
N PRO A 623 -20.68 3.91 15.94
CA PRO A 623 -20.04 4.83 14.99
C PRO A 623 -18.54 5.01 15.28
N CYS A 624 -17.74 5.18 14.23
CA CYS A 624 -16.28 5.24 14.32
C CYS A 624 -15.70 5.99 13.10
N TYR A 625 -15.34 7.26 13.31
CA TYR A 625 -14.66 8.10 12.33
C TYR A 625 -13.25 8.46 12.82
N GLU A 626 -12.23 7.96 12.11
CA GLU A 626 -10.82 8.11 12.51
C GLU A 626 -9.95 8.66 11.37
N LYS A 627 -10.55 9.40 10.42
CA LYS A 627 -9.86 9.88 9.21
C LYS A 627 -9.66 11.38 9.12
N GLY A 628 -10.17 12.14 10.10
CA GLY A 628 -10.02 13.57 10.15
C GLY A 628 -10.57 14.18 11.43
N ARG A 629 -10.71 15.49 11.40
CA ARG A 629 -11.36 16.32 12.41
C ARG A 629 -12.86 16.34 12.16
N ILE A 630 -13.67 16.21 13.20
CA ILE A 630 -15.10 16.53 13.17
C ILE A 630 -15.26 18.00 13.59
N LEU A 631 -16.23 18.70 13.00
CA LEU A 631 -16.65 20.04 13.37
C LEU A 631 -18.09 20.03 13.94
N PRO A 632 -18.49 21.06 14.71
CA PRO A 632 -19.90 21.33 15.01
C PRO A 632 -20.75 21.29 13.73
N GLY A 633 -21.94 20.70 13.81
CA GLY A 633 -22.77 20.40 12.64
C GLY A 633 -22.32 19.19 11.80
N MET A 634 -21.35 18.40 12.28
CA MET A 634 -20.88 17.13 11.69
C MET A 634 -20.26 17.27 10.29
N GLU A 635 -19.68 18.43 9.97
CA GLU A 635 -18.76 18.54 8.83
C GLU A 635 -17.40 17.93 9.20
N THR A 636 -16.66 17.43 8.20
CA THR A 636 -15.37 16.76 8.43
C THR A 636 -14.25 17.42 7.65
N LEU A 637 -13.13 17.68 8.32
CA LEU A 637 -11.91 18.23 7.74
C LEU A 637 -10.76 17.23 7.83
N PRO A 638 -9.81 17.20 6.89
CA PRO A 638 -8.64 16.35 7.01
C PRO A 638 -7.74 16.79 8.18
N PHE A 639 -7.09 15.82 8.82
CA PHE A 639 -6.07 16.10 9.84
C PHE A 639 -5.01 17.06 9.30
N GLY A 640 -4.62 18.07 10.09
CA GLY A 640 -3.64 19.06 9.66
C GLY A 640 -4.18 20.30 8.93
N HIS A 641 -5.48 20.36 8.63
CA HIS A 641 -6.10 21.53 7.99
C HIS A 641 -5.93 22.80 8.83
N ARG A 642 -5.67 23.92 8.15
CA ARG A 642 -5.72 25.29 8.68
C ARG A 642 -6.69 26.10 7.84
N GLU A 643 -7.48 26.93 8.51
CA GLU A 643 -8.29 27.95 7.84
C GLU A 643 -7.39 28.90 7.04
N GLU A 644 -7.88 29.36 5.89
CA GLU A 644 -7.23 30.44 5.17
C GLU A 644 -7.45 31.75 5.94
N VAL A 645 -6.36 32.36 6.42
CA VAL A 645 -6.40 33.74 6.90
C VAL A 645 -6.73 34.62 5.70
N ARG A 646 -8.02 34.88 5.50
CA ARG A 646 -8.49 35.93 4.60
C ARG A 646 -8.07 37.26 5.20
N GLU A 647 -6.93 37.77 4.74
CA GLU A 647 -6.60 39.19 4.87
C GLU A 647 -7.81 39.97 4.34
N ARG A 648 -8.52 40.63 5.26
CA ARG A 648 -9.61 41.52 4.88
C ARG A 648 -8.95 42.72 4.21
N GLN A 649 -9.04 42.79 2.89
CA GLN A 649 -8.76 44.02 2.16
C GLN A 649 -9.77 45.06 2.64
N THR A 650 -9.25 46.02 3.41
CA THR A 650 -9.97 47.16 4.02
C THR A 650 -10.11 48.30 3.03
#